data_AF-A0A7C5S7S6-F1
#
_entry.id   AF-A0A7C5S7S6-F1
#
_cell.length_a   1.000
_cell.length_b   1.000
_cell.length_c   1.000
_cell.angle_alpha   90.00
_cell.angle_beta   90.00
_cell.angle_gamma   90.00
#
_symmetry.space_group_name_H-M   'P 1'
#
loop_
_entity.id
_entity.type
_entity.pdbx_description
1 polymer ?
#
loop_
_entity_poly.entity_id
_entity_poly.type
_entity_poly.pdbx_seq_one_letter_code
_entity_poly.pdbx_strand_id
1 'polypeptide(L)'
;MRDLHYVCLVLAAHLLLAQSPDRSRPPEPLPVKEFRFPSYTEERLPNGLKVFIIEDHEQPTVTLRLQVAAGDAFDDIPGVAYVTALMLTKGAGKRSAQQIAAALDSVGATLDASSSGDFSSVAATTLKKHLRLVLDIFADVVRHPTFPESELQKLRPQLIAEIRQERARAMSLAQAMARKVAYGENHPYARHRTEQNIERIQVADLRRFHERYYQPQNASLAIVGDVKPGEILPLLRQTFGGWKKTRELPPPQLPEVRPMPNGIYFIARPGSVQSSVVLTAVTVPYVHPDYDVLDVLAELLGSGFGGRLFRTLRETYAYTYAPFAFQTGAKVINRIALGADVRTPVTDSTLQVIRRELEQLSQNPPTEEELNRIKQAMVGDYLRSFERPEFVAQLLQRADLYGLPKEQLRTYPQRIMGISPWQIRDAAARYLQPMALRTVVVGAPEVLPKLQALGVVYEYTTELEPAPTYQPVGLSVEQVLERYSAAVGGRKALESLGSLTQQSRISMQLQGMTVEGELVRKWKAPNKVFSQLTTAYFQQRSWSDGSNVWVELNGVRHEITPREQQKEKLQAHPFYVAFLPELGFQCEVLGKKGDYLVLKARAPYGGDHLYYFNASSFLLERAEKLEPSPQGDQPVTETYRDYIEVGGLRLPKEVTVESPWGTFRLENAYQLNPSLEDSEFQPPAEGR
;
A
#
# COMPACT_ATOMS: atom_id res chain seq x y z
N MET A 1 -29.08 -64.10 34.12
CA MET A 1 -28.51 -63.34 35.26
C MET A 1 -27.12 -62.73 34.98
N ARG A 2 -26.35 -63.20 33.99
CA ARG A 2 -25.06 -62.59 33.61
C ARG A 2 -25.18 -61.32 32.75
N ASP A 3 -26.23 -61.18 31.94
CA ASP A 3 -26.40 -60.02 31.05
C ASP A 3 -26.96 -58.77 31.75
N LEU A 4 -27.62 -58.92 32.90
CA LEU A 4 -28.13 -57.79 33.69
C LEU A 4 -27.01 -57.08 34.48
N HIS A 5 -25.93 -57.78 34.80
CA HIS A 5 -24.77 -57.20 35.49
C HIS A 5 -23.92 -56.33 34.54
N TYR A 6 -23.80 -56.71 33.26
CA TYR A 6 -23.05 -55.92 32.28
C TYR A 6 -23.77 -54.62 31.88
N VAL A 7 -25.10 -54.66 31.75
CA VAL A 7 -25.89 -53.45 31.45
C VAL A 7 -25.87 -52.45 32.62
N CYS A 8 -25.92 -52.92 33.88
CA CYS A 8 -25.79 -52.05 35.05
C CYS A 8 -24.36 -51.48 35.23
N LEU A 9 -23.30 -52.20 34.85
CA LEU A 9 -21.92 -51.71 34.90
C LEU A 9 -21.63 -50.65 33.82
N VAL A 10 -22.20 -50.80 32.62
CA VAL A 10 -22.06 -49.79 31.54
C VAL A 10 -22.91 -48.54 31.81
N LEU A 11 -24.11 -48.69 32.40
CA LEU A 11 -24.93 -47.54 32.82
C LEU A 11 -24.35 -46.80 34.03
N ALA A 12 -23.72 -47.50 34.99
CA ALA A 12 -23.03 -46.84 36.10
C ALA A 12 -21.77 -46.08 35.65
N ALA A 13 -21.06 -46.56 34.63
CA ALA A 13 -19.92 -45.86 34.03
C ALA A 13 -20.32 -44.59 33.26
N HIS A 14 -21.52 -44.55 32.64
CA HIS A 14 -22.02 -43.35 31.98
C HIS A 14 -22.60 -42.31 32.95
N LEU A 15 -23.09 -42.73 34.12
CA LEU A 15 -23.55 -41.81 35.18
C LEU A 15 -22.38 -41.15 35.95
N LEU A 16 -21.21 -41.79 36.03
CA LEU A 16 -20.00 -41.19 36.61
C LEU A 16 -19.27 -40.21 35.68
N LEU A 17 -19.52 -40.28 34.37
CA LEU A 17 -19.00 -39.34 33.36
C LEU A 17 -19.95 -38.18 33.05
N ALA A 18 -21.11 -38.12 33.72
CA ALA A 18 -22.09 -37.04 33.59
C ALA A 18 -21.94 -35.97 34.70
N GLN A 19 -20.74 -35.79 35.27
CA GLN A 19 -20.48 -34.56 36.00
C GLN A 19 -20.45 -33.41 35.00
N SER A 20 -21.44 -32.53 35.12
CA SER A 20 -21.41 -31.24 34.43
C SER A 20 -20.06 -30.59 34.77
N PRO A 21 -19.21 -30.24 33.78
CA PRO A 21 -17.90 -29.67 34.08
C PRO A 21 -18.11 -28.45 34.98
N ASP A 22 -17.38 -28.40 36.09
CA ASP A 22 -17.43 -27.28 37.02
C ASP A 22 -16.99 -26.02 36.30
N ARG A 23 -17.96 -25.21 35.85
CA ARG A 23 -17.71 -23.96 35.12
C ARG A 23 -17.14 -22.86 36.01
N SER A 24 -17.01 -23.09 37.31
CA SER A 24 -16.36 -22.15 38.24
C SER A 24 -14.84 -22.29 38.25
N ARG A 25 -14.29 -23.36 37.68
CA ARG A 25 -12.85 -23.60 37.59
C ARG A 25 -12.42 -23.92 36.16
N PRO A 26 -11.33 -23.32 35.66
CA PRO A 26 -10.78 -23.73 34.37
C PRO A 26 -10.38 -25.21 34.44
N PRO A 27 -10.56 -25.98 33.34
CA PRO A 27 -10.11 -27.36 33.30
C PRO A 27 -8.60 -27.44 33.54
N GLU A 28 -8.16 -28.44 34.30
CA GLU A 28 -6.73 -28.67 34.50
C GLU A 28 -6.05 -28.99 33.16
N PRO A 29 -4.86 -28.43 32.88
CA PRO A 29 -4.11 -28.76 31.66
C PRO A 29 -3.85 -30.27 31.59
N LEU A 30 -4.01 -30.85 30.41
CA LEU A 30 -3.58 -32.24 30.18
C LEU A 30 -2.07 -32.37 30.47
N PRO A 31 -1.61 -33.56 30.92
CA PRO A 31 -0.19 -33.82 31.08
C PRO A 31 0.56 -33.46 29.79
N VAL A 32 1.64 -32.69 29.92
CA VAL A 32 2.46 -32.24 28.79
C VAL A 32 3.02 -33.49 28.10
N LYS A 33 2.55 -33.77 26.88
CA LYS A 33 3.19 -34.77 26.03
C LYS A 33 4.60 -34.27 25.68
N GLU A 34 5.60 -35.14 25.84
CA GLU A 34 6.96 -34.84 25.42
C GLU A 34 6.97 -34.54 23.91
N PHE A 35 7.29 -33.29 23.55
CA PHE A 35 7.35 -32.89 22.14
C PHE A 35 8.57 -33.49 21.46
N ARG A 36 8.36 -34.23 20.37
CA ARG A 36 9.41 -34.77 19.53
C ARG A 36 9.37 -34.10 18.17
N PHE A 37 10.46 -33.41 17.83
CA PHE A 37 10.60 -32.80 16.51
C PHE A 37 10.55 -33.90 15.43
N PRO A 38 9.70 -33.77 14.39
CA PRO A 38 9.55 -34.81 13.37
C PRO A 38 10.87 -35.18 12.71
N SER A 39 11.08 -36.47 12.46
CA SER A 39 12.21 -36.94 11.67
C SER A 39 12.07 -36.49 10.22
N TYR A 40 13.19 -36.18 9.59
CA TYR A 40 13.24 -35.82 8.18
C TYR A 40 14.50 -36.38 7.54
N THR A 41 14.44 -36.62 6.24
CA THR A 41 15.59 -36.94 5.40
C THR A 41 16.05 -35.67 4.69
N GLU A 42 17.35 -35.36 4.73
CA GLU A 42 17.97 -34.27 3.97
C GLU A 42 18.89 -34.86 2.91
N GLU A 43 18.67 -34.48 1.67
CA GLU A 43 19.42 -34.95 0.51
C GLU A 43 19.85 -33.78 -0.36
N ARG A 44 20.93 -33.97 -1.12
CA ARG A 44 21.36 -33.02 -2.14
C ARG A 44 21.40 -33.70 -3.50
N LEU A 45 20.58 -33.21 -4.43
CA LEU A 45 20.62 -33.69 -5.80
C LEU A 45 21.94 -33.27 -6.49
N PRO A 46 22.41 -34.01 -7.53
CA PRO A 46 23.66 -33.67 -8.22
C PRO A 46 23.71 -32.25 -8.79
N ASN A 47 22.55 -31.69 -9.15
CA ASN A 47 22.43 -30.30 -9.62
C ASN A 47 22.43 -29.27 -8.48
N GLY A 48 22.72 -29.65 -7.23
CA GLY A 48 22.83 -28.77 -6.08
C GLY A 48 21.54 -28.49 -5.33
N LEU A 49 20.36 -28.87 -5.85
CA LEU A 49 19.08 -28.67 -5.17
C LEU A 49 19.08 -29.44 -3.84
N LYS A 50 18.86 -28.72 -2.74
CA LYS A 50 18.67 -29.33 -1.42
C LYS A 50 17.22 -29.80 -1.29
N VAL A 51 17.04 -31.02 -0.79
CA VAL A 51 15.73 -31.66 -0.64
C VAL A 51 15.53 -32.08 0.81
N PHE A 52 14.38 -31.72 1.37
CA PHE A 52 13.89 -32.19 2.67
C PHE A 52 12.67 -33.09 2.46
N ILE A 53 12.66 -34.27 3.06
CA ILE A 53 11.53 -35.21 3.01
C ILE A 53 11.07 -35.46 4.43
N ILE A 54 9.83 -35.08 4.71
CA ILE A 54 9.17 -35.21 6.01
C ILE A 54 8.04 -36.22 5.84
N GLU A 55 8.24 -37.44 6.33
CA GLU A 55 7.28 -38.53 6.19
C GLU A 55 6.12 -38.34 7.17
N ASP A 56 4.90 -38.37 6.65
CA ASP A 56 3.66 -38.33 7.42
C ASP A 56 2.60 -39.19 6.73
N HIS A 57 2.33 -40.37 7.29
CA HIS A 57 1.40 -41.35 6.71
C HIS A 57 -0.01 -41.28 7.32
N GLU A 58 -0.35 -40.23 8.09
CA GLU A 58 -1.67 -40.10 8.71
C GLU A 58 -2.78 -39.87 7.69
N GLN A 59 -2.47 -39.17 6.59
CA GLN A 59 -3.38 -38.91 5.48
C GLN A 59 -2.70 -39.17 4.14
N PRO A 60 -3.44 -39.63 3.10
CA PRO A 60 -2.89 -39.87 1.78
C PRO A 60 -2.69 -38.57 0.99
N THR A 61 -2.14 -37.54 1.62
CA THR A 61 -1.86 -36.21 1.06
C THR A 61 -0.36 -36.00 0.95
N VAL A 62 0.06 -35.14 0.01
CA VAL A 62 1.45 -34.75 -0.20
C VAL A 62 1.49 -33.25 -0.51
N THR A 63 2.35 -32.55 0.21
CA THR A 63 2.65 -31.13 0.02
C THR A 63 4.06 -30.98 -0.53
N LEU A 64 4.20 -30.25 -1.63
CA LEU A 64 5.45 -29.84 -2.25
C LEU A 64 5.68 -28.37 -1.95
N ARG A 65 6.87 -27.99 -1.48
CA ARG A 65 7.23 -26.59 -1.24
C ARG A 65 8.64 -26.29 -1.71
N LEU A 66 8.77 -25.46 -2.72
CA LEU A 66 10.05 -24.89 -3.14
C LEU A 66 10.22 -23.51 -2.51
N GLN A 67 11.40 -23.24 -1.96
CA GLN A 67 11.84 -21.91 -1.55
C GLN A 67 13.06 -21.52 -2.37
N VAL A 68 13.06 -20.31 -2.92
CA VAL A 68 14.16 -19.73 -3.68
C VAL A 68 14.60 -18.46 -2.97
N ALA A 69 15.90 -18.28 -2.72
CA ALA A 69 16.45 -17.05 -2.14
C ALA A 69 16.40 -15.88 -3.14
N ALA A 70 15.19 -15.39 -3.38
CA ALA A 70 14.82 -14.45 -4.42
C ALA A 70 13.51 -13.73 -4.02
N GLY A 71 13.59 -12.86 -3.02
CA GLY A 71 12.45 -12.05 -2.57
C GLY A 71 12.43 -10.64 -3.16
N ASP A 72 11.50 -9.82 -2.67
CA ASP A 72 11.32 -8.42 -3.07
C ASP A 72 12.59 -7.58 -2.83
N ALA A 73 13.45 -7.97 -1.88
CA ALA A 73 14.72 -7.29 -1.63
C ALA A 73 15.74 -7.45 -2.77
N PHE A 74 15.48 -8.33 -3.74
CA PHE A 74 16.34 -8.63 -4.90
C PHE A 74 15.91 -7.86 -6.17
N ASP A 75 14.87 -7.04 -6.07
CA ASP A 75 14.30 -6.29 -7.18
C ASP A 75 15.24 -5.18 -7.67
N ASP A 76 15.50 -5.17 -8.99
CA ASP A 76 16.04 -4.00 -9.68
C ASP A 76 14.91 -2.96 -9.91
N ILE A 77 13.71 -3.43 -10.24
CA ILE A 77 12.47 -2.64 -10.32
C ILE A 77 11.52 -3.15 -9.22
N PRO A 78 11.07 -2.31 -8.27
CA PRO A 78 10.21 -2.76 -7.18
C PRO A 78 8.93 -3.44 -7.69
N GLY A 79 8.68 -4.67 -7.24
CA GLY A 79 7.54 -5.51 -7.62
C GLY A 79 7.88 -6.63 -8.60
N VAL A 80 9.09 -6.71 -9.16
CA VAL A 80 9.44 -7.76 -10.14
C VAL A 80 9.40 -9.15 -9.52
N ALA A 81 9.93 -9.36 -8.32
CA ALA A 81 9.88 -10.65 -7.62
C ALA A 81 8.43 -11.10 -7.39
N TYR A 82 7.60 -10.20 -6.87
CA TYR A 82 6.19 -10.42 -6.65
C TYR A 82 5.43 -10.77 -7.94
N VAL A 83 5.59 -9.98 -9.00
CA VAL A 83 4.93 -10.23 -10.29
C VAL A 83 5.46 -11.51 -10.94
N THR A 84 6.76 -11.80 -10.80
CA THR A 84 7.35 -13.06 -11.30
C THR A 84 6.68 -14.24 -10.64
N ALA A 85 6.57 -14.24 -9.30
CA ALA A 85 5.92 -15.31 -8.55
C ALA A 85 4.47 -15.54 -9.00
N LEU A 86 3.66 -14.47 -9.11
CA LEU A 86 2.27 -14.59 -9.59
C LEU A 86 2.18 -15.13 -11.02
N MET A 87 3.14 -14.78 -11.88
CA MET A 87 3.14 -15.19 -13.28
C MET A 87 3.65 -16.62 -13.51
N LEU A 88 4.32 -17.25 -12.53
CA LEU A 88 4.78 -18.65 -12.65
C LEU A 88 3.62 -19.60 -12.97
N THR A 89 2.44 -19.36 -12.40
CA THR A 89 1.25 -20.21 -12.58
C THR A 89 0.42 -19.82 -13.82
N LYS A 90 0.79 -18.76 -14.53
CA LYS A 90 0.04 -18.23 -15.69
C LYS A 90 0.46 -18.83 -17.03
N GLY A 91 1.39 -19.78 -17.01
CA GLY A 91 1.79 -20.55 -18.18
C GLY A 91 3.16 -21.16 -17.96
N ALA A 92 3.29 -22.45 -18.22
CA ALA A 92 4.52 -23.19 -17.95
C ALA A 92 4.65 -24.42 -18.85
N GLY A 93 5.87 -24.69 -19.32
CA GLY A 93 6.14 -25.75 -20.27
C GLY A 93 5.26 -25.62 -21.52
N LYS A 94 4.41 -26.62 -21.77
CA LYS A 94 3.43 -26.64 -22.88
C LYS A 94 2.01 -26.24 -22.47
N ARG A 95 1.80 -25.83 -21.21
CA ARG A 95 0.47 -25.60 -20.64
C ARG A 95 0.18 -24.10 -20.49
N SER A 96 -1.01 -23.68 -20.92
CA SER A 96 -1.55 -22.35 -20.62
C SER A 96 -2.01 -22.25 -19.15
N ALA A 97 -2.27 -21.04 -18.66
CA ALA A 97 -2.87 -20.81 -17.35
C ALA A 97 -4.12 -21.67 -17.10
N GLN A 98 -5.03 -21.70 -18.08
CA GLN A 98 -6.28 -22.46 -17.99
C GLN A 98 -6.05 -23.98 -17.96
N GLN A 99 -5.06 -24.47 -18.72
CA GLN A 99 -4.72 -25.90 -18.71
C GLN A 99 -4.06 -26.32 -17.39
N ILE A 100 -3.23 -25.46 -16.79
CA ILE A 100 -2.67 -25.68 -15.45
C ILE A 100 -3.81 -25.77 -14.43
N ALA A 101 -4.69 -24.76 -14.39
CA ALA A 101 -5.82 -24.71 -13.47
C ALA A 101 -6.74 -25.93 -13.63
N ALA A 102 -7.20 -26.22 -14.85
CA ALA A 102 -8.09 -27.35 -15.11
C ALA A 102 -7.47 -28.71 -14.74
N ALA A 103 -6.17 -28.89 -14.98
CA ALA A 103 -5.48 -30.12 -14.60
C ALA A 103 -5.41 -30.31 -13.08
N LEU A 104 -5.15 -29.24 -12.32
CA LEU A 104 -5.11 -29.27 -10.86
C LEU A 104 -6.51 -29.45 -10.26
N ASP A 105 -7.51 -28.72 -10.77
CA ASP A 105 -8.90 -28.82 -10.33
C ASP A 105 -9.46 -30.24 -10.52
N SER A 106 -9.12 -30.90 -11.63
CA SER A 106 -9.58 -32.26 -11.94
C SER A 106 -9.15 -33.32 -10.91
N VAL A 107 -8.12 -33.03 -10.12
CA VAL A 107 -7.58 -33.90 -9.08
C VAL A 107 -7.68 -33.31 -7.67
N GLY A 108 -8.36 -32.17 -7.52
CA GLY A 108 -8.48 -31.46 -6.25
C GLY A 108 -7.14 -31.01 -5.67
N ALA A 109 -6.19 -30.63 -6.53
CA ALA A 109 -4.88 -30.12 -6.11
C ALA A 109 -4.85 -28.60 -6.08
N THR A 110 -4.05 -28.03 -5.20
CA THR A 110 -3.75 -26.60 -5.15
C THR A 110 -2.31 -26.35 -5.60
N LEU A 111 -2.06 -25.20 -6.20
CA LEU A 111 -0.72 -24.74 -6.54
C LEU A 111 -0.68 -23.22 -6.55
N ASP A 112 0.18 -22.65 -5.71
CA ASP A 112 0.33 -21.21 -5.55
C ASP A 112 1.79 -20.80 -5.48
N ALA A 113 2.06 -19.55 -5.84
CA ALA A 113 3.38 -18.95 -5.76
C ALA A 113 3.29 -17.54 -5.16
N SER A 114 4.28 -17.20 -4.35
CA SER A 114 4.34 -15.91 -3.64
C SER A 114 5.78 -15.44 -3.47
N SER A 115 5.94 -14.14 -3.24
CA SER A 115 7.19 -13.49 -2.87
C SER A 115 7.06 -12.83 -1.50
N SER A 116 8.17 -12.78 -0.78
CA SER A 116 8.35 -12.05 0.48
C SER A 116 9.64 -11.24 0.40
N GLY A 117 10.05 -10.57 1.48
CA GLY A 117 11.30 -9.78 1.47
C GLY A 117 12.54 -10.57 1.05
N ASP A 118 12.74 -11.78 1.57
CA ASP A 118 13.99 -12.54 1.38
C ASP A 118 13.92 -13.68 0.36
N PHE A 119 12.72 -14.21 0.13
CA PHE A 119 12.53 -15.38 -0.70
C PHE A 119 11.20 -15.38 -1.43
N SER A 120 11.17 -16.13 -2.52
CA SER A 120 9.94 -16.57 -3.19
C SER A 120 9.66 -18.03 -2.87
N SER A 121 8.39 -18.42 -2.85
CA SER A 121 7.98 -19.80 -2.65
C SER A 121 6.95 -20.25 -3.67
N VAL A 122 7.03 -21.52 -4.05
CA VAL A 122 6.00 -22.23 -4.83
C VAL A 122 5.55 -23.41 -3.98
N ALA A 123 4.25 -23.53 -3.74
CA ALA A 123 3.68 -24.60 -2.93
C ALA A 123 2.57 -25.31 -3.71
N ALA A 124 2.45 -26.62 -3.55
CA ALA A 124 1.34 -27.40 -4.09
C ALA A 124 0.94 -28.51 -3.12
N THR A 125 -0.36 -28.79 -3.04
CA THR A 125 -0.92 -29.87 -2.20
C THR A 125 -1.79 -30.78 -3.05
N THR A 126 -1.68 -32.09 -2.86
CA THR A 126 -2.45 -33.09 -3.62
C THR A 126 -2.62 -34.40 -2.85
N LEU A 127 -3.47 -35.28 -3.35
CA LEU A 127 -3.54 -36.68 -2.89
C LEU A 127 -2.37 -37.49 -3.47
N LYS A 128 -1.81 -38.43 -2.71
CA LYS A 128 -0.68 -39.29 -3.11
C LYS A 128 -0.85 -39.91 -4.48
N LYS A 129 -2.05 -40.43 -4.79
CA LYS A 129 -2.38 -41.04 -6.10
C LYS A 129 -2.18 -40.11 -7.30
N HIS A 130 -2.17 -38.79 -7.09
CA HIS A 130 -2.01 -37.77 -8.13
C HIS A 130 -0.65 -37.05 -8.07
N LEU A 131 0.24 -37.44 -7.14
CA LEU A 131 1.54 -36.81 -6.92
C LEU A 131 2.36 -36.68 -8.21
N ARG A 132 2.38 -37.71 -9.06
CA ARG A 132 3.18 -37.69 -10.29
C ARG A 132 2.70 -36.59 -11.27
N LEU A 133 1.39 -36.40 -11.40
CA LEU A 133 0.82 -35.35 -12.24
C LEU A 133 1.15 -33.96 -11.68
N VAL A 134 0.92 -33.77 -10.38
CA VAL A 134 1.11 -32.46 -9.74
C VAL A 134 2.59 -32.09 -9.68
N LEU A 135 3.48 -33.05 -9.42
CA LEU A 135 4.92 -32.82 -9.44
C LEU A 135 5.44 -32.44 -10.83
N ASP A 136 4.89 -33.00 -11.91
CA ASP A 136 5.22 -32.62 -13.29
C ASP A 136 4.83 -31.16 -13.56
N ILE A 137 3.60 -30.77 -13.21
CA ILE A 137 3.12 -29.39 -13.34
C ILE A 137 3.94 -28.43 -12.46
N PHE A 138 4.18 -28.81 -11.20
CA PHE A 138 4.97 -28.03 -10.25
C PHE A 138 6.38 -27.76 -10.76
N ALA A 139 7.03 -28.78 -11.33
CA ALA A 139 8.36 -28.62 -11.90
C ALA A 139 8.39 -27.74 -13.14
N ASP A 140 7.38 -27.83 -14.02
CA ASP A 140 7.25 -26.91 -15.16
C ASP A 140 7.05 -25.46 -14.69
N VAL A 141 6.16 -25.23 -13.70
CA VAL A 141 5.92 -23.89 -13.12
C VAL A 141 7.21 -23.29 -12.56
N VAL A 142 8.01 -24.11 -11.88
CA VAL A 142 9.29 -23.66 -11.29
C VAL A 142 10.36 -23.42 -12.35
N ARG A 143 10.51 -24.33 -13.31
CA ARG A 143 11.69 -24.41 -14.18
C ARG A 143 11.49 -23.76 -15.54
N HIS A 144 10.26 -23.78 -16.06
CA HIS A 144 9.94 -23.40 -17.44
C HIS A 144 8.68 -22.50 -17.54
N PRO A 145 8.54 -21.43 -16.73
CA PRO A 145 7.45 -20.47 -16.91
C PRO A 145 7.56 -19.79 -18.28
N THR A 146 6.44 -19.64 -18.98
CA THR A 146 6.43 -19.04 -20.33
C THR A 146 6.23 -17.52 -20.31
N PHE A 147 5.74 -16.99 -19.18
CA PHE A 147 5.38 -15.58 -18.97
C PHE A 147 4.58 -14.98 -20.14
N PRO A 148 3.32 -15.44 -20.38
CA PRO A 148 2.53 -14.92 -21.49
C PRO A 148 2.22 -13.42 -21.31
N GLU A 149 2.54 -12.60 -22.31
CA GLU A 149 2.30 -11.15 -22.27
C GLU A 149 0.81 -10.83 -22.02
N SER A 150 -0.10 -11.60 -22.62
CA SER A 150 -1.54 -11.45 -22.42
C SER A 150 -1.97 -11.65 -20.95
N GLU A 151 -1.27 -12.49 -20.19
CA GLU A 151 -1.58 -12.71 -18.78
C GLU A 151 -1.01 -11.58 -17.91
N LEU A 152 0.16 -11.04 -18.25
CA LEU A 152 0.70 -9.84 -17.59
C LEU A 152 -0.21 -8.63 -17.79
N GLN A 153 -0.73 -8.44 -19.01
CA GLN A 153 -1.67 -7.36 -19.33
C GLN A 153 -2.99 -7.46 -18.54
N LYS A 154 -3.48 -8.68 -18.27
CA LYS A 154 -4.66 -8.90 -17.40
C LYS A 154 -4.36 -8.68 -15.93
N LEU A 155 -3.16 -9.03 -15.48
CA LEU A 155 -2.74 -8.92 -14.08
C LEU A 155 -2.48 -7.45 -13.69
N ARG A 156 -1.88 -6.66 -14.59
CA ARG A 156 -1.51 -5.25 -14.35
C ARG A 156 -2.65 -4.40 -13.75
N PRO A 157 -3.86 -4.32 -14.34
CA PRO A 157 -4.94 -3.51 -13.75
C PRO A 157 -5.40 -4.03 -12.37
N GLN A 158 -5.30 -5.33 -12.10
CA GLN A 158 -5.65 -5.90 -10.79
C GLN A 158 -4.66 -5.44 -9.71
N LEU A 159 -3.36 -5.46 -10.04
CA LEU A 159 -2.30 -4.98 -9.15
C LEU A 159 -2.39 -3.48 -8.91
N ILE A 160 -2.71 -2.69 -9.94
CA ILE A 160 -2.94 -1.24 -9.80
C ILE A 160 -4.14 -0.99 -8.88
N ALA A 161 -5.23 -1.75 -9.03
CA ALA A 161 -6.39 -1.63 -8.14
C ALA A 161 -6.06 -2.03 -6.68
N GLU A 162 -5.29 -3.10 -6.47
CA GLU A 162 -4.78 -3.52 -5.16
C GLU A 162 -3.95 -2.41 -4.51
N ILE A 163 -3.00 -1.81 -5.25
CA ILE A 163 -2.16 -0.71 -4.76
C ILE A 163 -3.00 0.52 -4.39
N ARG A 164 -4.01 0.87 -5.20
CA ARG A 164 -4.93 1.97 -4.88
C ARG A 164 -5.74 1.68 -3.62
N GLN A 165 -6.20 0.45 -3.46
CA GLN A 165 -6.94 0.03 -2.27
C GLN A 165 -6.05 0.04 -1.02
N GLU A 166 -4.79 -0.40 -1.13
CA GLU A 166 -3.80 -0.28 -0.06
C GLU A 166 -3.55 1.18 0.31
N ARG A 167 -3.34 2.06 -0.68
CA ARG A 167 -3.12 3.50 -0.45
C ARG A 167 -4.32 4.19 0.21
N ALA A 168 -5.53 3.72 -0.04
CA ALA A 168 -6.73 4.27 0.57
C ALA A 168 -6.86 3.95 2.08
N ARG A 169 -6.17 2.92 2.58
CA ARG A 169 -6.21 2.46 3.97
C ARG A 169 -5.13 3.16 4.81
N ALA A 170 -5.54 3.88 5.85
CA ALA A 170 -4.64 4.66 6.69
C ALA A 170 -3.53 3.82 7.35
N MET A 171 -3.85 2.63 7.89
CA MET A 171 -2.85 1.75 8.50
C MET A 171 -1.85 1.18 7.46
N SER A 172 -2.30 0.90 6.24
CA SER A 172 -1.42 0.45 5.16
C SER A 172 -0.41 1.53 4.77
N LEU A 173 -0.87 2.79 4.64
CA LEU A 173 0.02 3.96 4.47
C LEU A 173 0.98 4.10 5.65
N ALA A 174 0.49 3.99 6.88
CA ALA A 174 1.29 4.14 8.08
C ALA A 174 2.40 3.08 8.15
N GLN A 175 2.10 1.83 7.78
CA GLN A 175 3.08 0.74 7.73
C GLN A 175 4.10 0.90 6.60
N ALA A 176 3.67 1.41 5.43
CA ALA A 176 4.58 1.69 4.33
C ALA A 176 5.56 2.81 4.71
N MET A 177 5.06 3.89 5.30
CA MET A 177 5.90 4.96 5.82
C MET A 177 6.78 4.48 6.98
N ALA A 178 6.27 3.62 7.87
CA ALA A 178 7.05 3.05 8.96
C ALA A 178 8.27 2.24 8.45
N ARG A 179 8.11 1.48 7.36
CA ARG A 179 9.26 0.82 6.71
C ARG A 179 10.24 1.85 6.11
N LYS A 180 9.73 2.87 5.42
CA LYS A 180 10.53 3.96 4.82
C LYS A 180 11.39 4.67 5.87
N VAL A 181 10.80 5.07 7.00
CA VAL A 181 11.52 5.79 8.06
C VAL A 181 12.49 4.88 8.82
N ALA A 182 12.14 3.61 9.04
CA ALA A 182 12.99 2.67 9.75
C ALA A 182 14.24 2.33 8.95
N TYR A 183 14.11 1.85 7.71
CA TYR A 183 15.26 1.36 6.94
C TYR A 183 15.96 2.46 6.13
N GLY A 184 15.28 3.57 5.88
CA GLY A 184 15.71 4.61 4.95
C GLY A 184 15.06 4.45 3.57
N GLU A 185 14.89 5.57 2.87
CA GLU A 185 14.11 5.67 1.62
C GLU A 185 14.53 4.69 0.52
N ASN A 186 15.82 4.45 0.36
CA ASN A 186 16.35 3.65 -0.75
C ASN A 186 16.63 2.18 -0.39
N HIS A 187 16.41 1.78 0.86
CA HIS A 187 16.72 0.43 1.31
C HIS A 187 15.70 -0.58 0.73
N PRO A 188 16.12 -1.76 0.22
CA PRO A 188 15.19 -2.73 -0.38
C PRO A 188 14.00 -3.14 0.51
N TYR A 189 14.22 -3.34 1.82
CA TYR A 189 13.12 -3.58 2.78
C TYR A 189 12.20 -2.37 3.07
N ALA A 190 12.55 -1.16 2.63
CA ALA A 190 11.67 0.01 2.69
C ALA A 190 10.77 0.16 1.45
N ARG A 191 11.13 -0.50 0.34
CA ARG A 191 10.42 -0.35 -0.93
C ARG A 191 8.98 -0.82 -0.81
N HIS A 192 8.13 -0.22 -1.63
CA HIS A 192 6.75 -0.63 -1.81
C HIS A 192 6.40 -0.59 -3.30
N ARG A 193 5.37 -1.34 -3.67
CA ARG A 193 4.86 -1.38 -5.04
C ARG A 193 4.12 -0.06 -5.33
N THR A 194 4.40 0.56 -6.47
CA THR A 194 3.70 1.75 -6.95
C THR A 194 3.06 1.47 -8.30
N GLU A 195 2.04 2.24 -8.66
CA GLU A 195 1.39 2.13 -9.98
C GLU A 195 2.43 2.28 -11.10
N GLN A 196 3.28 3.30 -11.00
CA GLN A 196 4.37 3.55 -11.94
C GLN A 196 5.32 2.35 -12.11
N ASN A 197 5.71 1.71 -11.01
CA ASN A 197 6.60 0.55 -11.10
C ASN A 197 5.89 -0.64 -11.77
N ILE A 198 4.63 -0.91 -11.42
CA ILE A 198 3.84 -1.99 -12.01
C ILE A 198 3.57 -1.76 -13.51
N GLU A 199 3.36 -0.51 -13.92
CA GLU A 199 3.21 -0.14 -15.34
C GLU A 199 4.48 -0.37 -16.15
N ARG A 200 5.65 -0.12 -15.52
CA ARG A 200 6.95 -0.27 -16.18
C ARG A 200 7.38 -1.73 -16.36
N ILE A 201 6.93 -2.65 -15.50
CA ILE A 201 7.31 -4.07 -15.56
C ILE A 201 6.87 -4.72 -16.88
N GLN A 202 7.84 -5.33 -17.56
CA GLN A 202 7.70 -6.09 -18.80
C GLN A 202 7.99 -7.58 -18.58
N VAL A 203 7.50 -8.45 -19.47
CA VAL A 203 7.82 -9.89 -19.45
C VAL A 203 9.33 -10.15 -19.48
N ALA A 204 10.10 -9.31 -20.18
CA ALA A 204 11.55 -9.41 -20.22
C ALA A 204 12.19 -9.26 -18.83
N ASP A 205 11.62 -8.44 -17.93
CA ASP A 205 12.10 -8.26 -16.56
C ASP A 205 11.86 -9.54 -15.74
N LEU A 206 10.68 -10.14 -15.88
CA LEU A 206 10.32 -11.41 -15.21
C LEU A 206 11.23 -12.55 -15.64
N ARG A 207 11.50 -12.66 -16.95
CA ARG A 207 12.44 -13.66 -17.49
C ARG A 207 13.84 -13.49 -16.93
N ARG A 208 14.36 -12.25 -16.91
CA ARG A 208 15.69 -11.98 -16.36
C ARG A 208 15.75 -12.28 -14.86
N PHE A 209 14.72 -11.94 -14.09
CA PHE A 209 14.64 -12.26 -12.68
C PHE A 209 14.61 -13.77 -12.44
N HIS A 210 13.78 -14.51 -13.19
CA HIS A 210 13.70 -15.96 -13.14
C HIS A 210 15.03 -16.63 -13.49
N GLU A 211 15.62 -16.30 -14.64
CA GLU A 211 16.89 -16.87 -15.09
C GLU A 211 18.04 -16.59 -14.12
N ARG A 212 18.03 -15.42 -13.47
CA ARG A 212 19.06 -15.01 -12.50
C ARG A 212 18.94 -15.78 -11.19
N TYR A 213 17.74 -15.89 -10.63
CA TYR A 213 17.57 -16.34 -9.25
C TYR A 213 16.91 -17.70 -9.07
N TYR A 214 16.09 -18.18 -10.01
CA TYR A 214 15.45 -19.50 -9.96
C TYR A 214 16.41 -20.58 -10.47
N GLN A 215 17.39 -20.88 -9.63
CA GLN A 215 18.42 -21.88 -9.88
C GLN A 215 18.44 -22.94 -8.75
N PRO A 216 18.80 -24.20 -9.03
CA PRO A 216 18.71 -25.28 -8.04
C PRO A 216 19.62 -25.05 -6.82
N GLN A 217 20.79 -24.45 -6.99
CA GLN A 217 21.70 -24.13 -5.88
C GLN A 217 21.26 -22.92 -5.05
N ASN A 218 20.28 -22.15 -5.53
CA ASN A 218 19.66 -21.03 -4.81
C ASN A 218 18.35 -21.43 -4.11
N ALA A 219 18.02 -22.72 -4.12
CA ALA A 219 16.71 -23.21 -3.73
C ALA A 219 16.79 -24.44 -2.81
N SER A 220 15.74 -24.61 -2.01
CA SER A 220 15.45 -25.83 -1.29
C SER A 220 14.04 -26.31 -1.62
N LEU A 221 13.87 -27.63 -1.75
CA LEU A 221 12.59 -28.28 -1.96
C LEU A 221 12.25 -29.11 -0.72
N ALA A 222 11.06 -28.94 -0.17
CA ALA A 222 10.52 -29.77 0.88
C ALA A 222 9.32 -30.57 0.36
N ILE A 223 9.22 -31.83 0.78
CA ILE A 223 8.12 -32.72 0.51
C ILE A 223 7.62 -33.22 1.86
N VAL A 224 6.33 -33.04 2.13
CA VAL A 224 5.67 -33.49 3.37
C VAL A 224 4.47 -34.36 3.03
N GLY A 225 4.27 -35.46 3.75
CA GLY A 225 3.05 -36.27 3.65
C GLY A 225 3.35 -37.75 3.41
N ASP A 226 2.39 -38.47 2.81
CA ASP A 226 2.45 -39.92 2.61
C ASP A 226 3.43 -40.26 1.48
N VAL A 227 4.70 -40.09 1.76
CA VAL A 227 5.82 -40.40 0.87
C VAL A 227 6.94 -41.10 1.61
N LYS A 228 7.70 -41.96 0.92
CA LYS A 228 8.96 -42.52 1.43
C LYS A 228 10.17 -41.96 0.66
N PRO A 229 11.33 -41.75 1.28
CA PRO A 229 12.54 -41.31 0.58
C PRO A 229 12.90 -42.18 -0.63
N GLY A 230 12.77 -43.50 -0.49
CA GLY A 230 13.06 -44.46 -1.56
C GLY A 230 12.17 -44.34 -2.80
N GLU A 231 10.92 -43.88 -2.67
CA GLU A 231 10.01 -43.70 -3.80
C GLU A 231 10.11 -42.30 -4.42
N ILE A 232 10.30 -41.25 -3.60
CA ILE A 232 10.24 -39.87 -4.07
C ILE A 232 11.57 -39.38 -4.66
N LEU A 233 12.72 -39.82 -4.12
CA LEU A 233 14.04 -39.36 -4.60
C LEU A 233 14.31 -39.69 -6.08
N PRO A 234 14.00 -40.89 -6.60
CA PRO A 234 14.13 -41.18 -8.03
C PRO A 234 13.26 -40.26 -8.89
N LEU A 235 12.03 -40.00 -8.45
CA LEU A 235 11.09 -39.11 -9.15
C LEU A 235 11.61 -37.67 -9.15
N LEU A 236 12.14 -37.18 -8.03
CA LEU A 236 12.77 -35.85 -7.96
C LEU A 236 14.01 -35.75 -8.83
N ARG A 237 14.84 -36.80 -8.92
CA ARG A 237 16.00 -36.82 -9.83
C ARG A 237 15.57 -36.78 -11.29
N GLN A 238 14.51 -37.50 -11.65
CA GLN A 238 13.93 -37.43 -13.00
C GLN A 238 13.38 -36.03 -13.31
N THR A 239 12.64 -35.46 -12.36
CA THR A 239 11.88 -34.22 -12.57
C THR A 239 12.72 -32.95 -12.39
N PHE A 240 13.73 -32.93 -11.52
CA PHE A 240 14.57 -31.76 -11.25
C PHE A 240 16.03 -31.94 -11.68
N GLY A 241 16.51 -33.15 -11.99
CA GLY A 241 17.92 -33.38 -12.33
C GLY A 241 18.41 -32.61 -13.55
N GLY A 242 17.52 -32.29 -14.49
CA GLY A 242 17.82 -31.44 -15.66
C GLY A 242 17.77 -29.93 -15.39
N TRP A 243 17.43 -29.48 -14.18
CA TRP A 243 17.43 -28.06 -13.83
C TRP A 243 18.88 -27.59 -13.70
N LYS A 244 19.31 -26.73 -14.64
CA LYS A 244 20.70 -26.31 -14.79
C LYS A 244 21.06 -25.18 -13.82
N LYS A 245 22.30 -25.22 -13.33
CA LYS A 245 22.97 -24.05 -12.76
C LYS A 245 23.45 -23.19 -13.92
N THR A 246 22.94 -21.97 -14.06
CA THR A 246 23.17 -21.13 -15.24
C THR A 246 24.17 -20.01 -14.98
N ARG A 247 24.26 -19.49 -13.75
CA ARG A 247 25.14 -18.38 -13.37
C ARG A 247 25.56 -18.46 -11.90
N GLU A 248 26.68 -17.82 -11.55
CA GLU A 248 26.95 -17.48 -10.16
C GLU A 248 25.84 -16.58 -9.62
N LEU A 249 25.44 -16.82 -8.37
CA LEU A 249 24.38 -16.09 -7.70
C LEU A 249 25.00 -14.85 -7.05
N PRO A 250 24.78 -13.63 -7.57
CA PRO A 250 25.24 -12.45 -6.87
C PRO A 250 24.46 -12.33 -5.55
N PRO A 251 25.14 -12.05 -4.42
CA PRO A 251 24.42 -11.72 -3.19
C PRO A 251 23.55 -10.47 -3.43
N PRO A 252 22.41 -10.33 -2.72
CA PRO A 252 21.61 -9.13 -2.82
C PRO A 252 22.47 -7.92 -2.39
N GLN A 253 22.49 -6.87 -3.22
CA GLN A 253 23.15 -5.62 -2.87
C GLN A 253 22.24 -4.86 -1.90
N LEU A 254 22.38 -5.14 -0.61
CA LEU A 254 21.69 -4.41 0.44
C LEU A 254 22.60 -3.28 0.92
N PRO A 255 22.26 -2.01 0.67
CA PRO A 255 23.01 -0.89 1.21
C PRO A 255 22.91 -0.90 2.74
N GLU A 256 23.84 -0.22 3.40
CA GLU A 256 23.73 0.00 4.85
C GLU A 256 22.40 0.70 5.17
N VAL A 257 21.77 0.24 6.25
CA VAL A 257 20.52 0.79 6.74
C VAL A 257 20.77 2.20 7.27
N ARG A 258 20.02 3.17 6.76
CA ARG A 258 20.13 4.58 7.16
C ARG A 258 18.76 5.06 7.63
N PRO A 259 18.43 4.81 8.90
CA PRO A 259 17.16 5.25 9.45
C PRO A 259 17.01 6.78 9.31
N MET A 260 15.82 7.24 8.97
CA MET A 260 15.54 8.68 8.81
C MET A 260 15.63 9.39 10.18
N PRO A 261 15.68 10.74 10.25
CA PRO A 261 15.74 11.44 11.53
C PRO A 261 14.64 11.04 12.52
N ASN A 262 14.92 11.11 13.82
CA ASN A 262 13.90 10.88 14.84
C ASN A 262 12.83 11.99 14.76
N GLY A 263 11.58 11.63 14.99
CA GLY A 263 10.45 12.54 14.95
C GLY A 263 9.13 11.87 14.59
N ILE A 264 8.12 12.70 14.36
CA ILE A 264 6.78 12.31 13.95
C ILE A 264 6.66 12.53 12.44
N TYR A 265 6.26 11.52 11.70
CA TYR A 265 6.02 11.56 10.27
C TYR A 265 4.50 11.56 10.06
N PHE A 266 3.96 12.69 9.64
CA PHE A 266 2.53 12.90 9.53
C PHE A 266 2.07 12.84 8.07
N ILE A 267 1.08 12.00 7.78
CA ILE A 267 0.40 11.98 6.47
C ILE A 267 -1.03 12.46 6.69
N ALA A 268 -1.32 13.64 6.15
CA ALA A 268 -2.64 14.23 6.23
C ALA A 268 -3.62 13.46 5.34
N ARG A 269 -4.73 13.00 5.93
CA ARG A 269 -5.82 12.30 5.24
C ARG A 269 -7.16 12.92 5.65
N PRO A 270 -7.64 13.94 4.92
CA PRO A 270 -8.91 14.62 5.21
C PRO A 270 -10.09 13.64 5.34
N GLY A 271 -11.00 13.92 6.27
CA GLY A 271 -12.17 13.07 6.52
C GLY A 271 -11.90 11.79 7.31
N SER A 272 -10.69 11.61 7.86
CA SER A 272 -10.38 10.44 8.68
C SER A 272 -10.99 10.56 10.08
N VAL A 273 -11.89 9.64 10.43
CA VAL A 273 -12.52 9.56 11.76
C VAL A 273 -11.62 8.90 12.82
N GLN A 274 -10.55 8.26 12.37
CA GLN A 274 -9.51 7.65 13.19
C GLN A 274 -8.13 8.06 12.68
N SER A 275 -7.14 8.02 13.57
CA SER A 275 -5.72 8.14 13.25
C SER A 275 -5.06 6.76 13.36
N SER A 276 -4.32 6.37 12.32
CA SER A 276 -3.43 5.21 12.36
C SER A 276 -2.08 5.64 12.90
N VAL A 277 -1.67 5.07 14.03
CA VAL A 277 -0.42 5.41 14.73
C VAL A 277 0.51 4.21 14.70
N VAL A 278 1.77 4.40 14.29
CA VAL A 278 2.81 3.36 14.27
C VAL A 278 4.13 3.92 14.79
N LEU A 279 4.67 3.34 15.86
CA LEU A 279 6.03 3.60 16.32
C LEU A 279 6.93 2.47 15.85
N THR A 280 8.12 2.79 15.34
CA THR A 280 9.03 1.79 14.79
C THR A 280 10.50 2.12 15.01
N ALA A 281 11.31 1.08 15.10
CA ALA A 281 12.76 1.13 15.12
C ALA A 281 13.36 -0.06 14.39
N VAL A 282 14.56 0.12 13.85
CA VAL A 282 15.38 -0.97 13.33
C VAL A 282 15.84 -1.84 14.49
N THR A 283 15.80 -3.15 14.29
CA THR A 283 16.29 -4.15 15.22
C THR A 283 17.36 -5.01 14.56
N VAL A 284 17.41 -6.30 14.87
CA VAL A 284 18.55 -7.16 14.59
C VAL A 284 18.21 -8.21 13.52
N PRO A 285 19.20 -8.73 12.78
CA PRO A 285 19.00 -9.87 11.87
C PRO A 285 18.37 -11.07 12.59
N TYR A 286 17.66 -11.94 11.86
CA TYR A 286 16.99 -13.11 12.46
C TYR A 286 17.91 -14.02 13.29
N VAL A 287 19.19 -14.12 12.88
CA VAL A 287 20.17 -15.00 13.53
C VAL A 287 20.86 -14.36 14.74
N HIS A 288 20.51 -13.12 15.09
CA HIS A 288 21.14 -12.38 16.18
C HIS A 288 20.67 -12.89 17.55
N PRO A 289 21.52 -12.94 18.59
CA PRO A 289 21.15 -13.43 19.93
C PRO A 289 19.95 -12.72 20.57
N ASP A 290 19.80 -11.42 20.32
CA ASP A 290 18.67 -10.64 20.84
C ASP A 290 17.35 -10.87 20.08
N TYR A 291 17.33 -11.62 18.97
CA TYR A 291 16.12 -11.76 18.13
C TYR A 291 14.95 -12.36 18.92
N ASP A 292 15.17 -13.50 19.58
CA ASP A 292 14.11 -14.18 20.37
C ASP A 292 13.63 -13.28 21.53
N VAL A 293 14.53 -12.51 22.16
CA VAL A 293 14.17 -11.56 23.24
C VAL A 293 13.28 -10.45 22.70
N LEU A 294 13.59 -9.91 21.52
CA LEU A 294 12.80 -8.87 20.87
C LEU A 294 11.45 -9.38 20.36
N ASP A 295 11.37 -10.63 19.93
CA ASP A 295 10.11 -11.27 19.53
C ASP A 295 9.18 -11.44 20.75
N VAL A 296 9.72 -11.93 21.88
CA VAL A 296 8.97 -11.99 23.15
C VAL A 296 8.58 -10.60 23.67
N LEU A 297 9.46 -9.59 23.51
CA LEU A 297 9.15 -8.21 23.87
C LEU A 297 7.99 -7.65 23.02
N ALA A 298 7.98 -7.91 21.71
CA ALA A 298 6.88 -7.50 20.84
C ALA A 298 5.57 -8.20 21.24
N GLU A 299 5.61 -9.50 21.52
CA GLU A 299 4.46 -10.25 21.99
C GLU A 299 3.95 -9.73 23.34
N LEU A 300 4.83 -9.47 24.32
CA LEU A 300 4.45 -8.87 25.60
C LEU A 300 3.68 -7.55 25.46
N LEU A 301 4.07 -6.74 24.47
CA LEU A 301 3.38 -5.49 24.16
C LEU A 301 2.05 -5.73 23.43
N GLY A 302 2.02 -6.67 22.48
CA GLY A 302 0.98 -6.78 21.45
C GLY A 302 0.11 -8.04 21.42
N SER A 303 0.26 -9.00 22.35
CA SER A 303 -0.42 -10.33 22.40
C SER A 303 -1.95 -10.27 22.55
N GLY A 304 -2.65 -9.60 21.64
CA GLY A 304 -4.09 -9.38 21.65
C GLY A 304 -4.57 -8.92 23.03
N PHE A 305 -5.62 -9.58 23.55
CA PHE A 305 -6.20 -9.35 24.86
C PHE A 305 -5.21 -9.46 26.04
N GLY A 306 -4.10 -10.19 25.87
CA GLY A 306 -3.09 -10.38 26.90
C GLY A 306 -2.00 -9.30 26.95
N GLY A 307 -1.79 -8.56 25.87
CA GLY A 307 -0.69 -7.60 25.74
C GLY A 307 -0.84 -6.35 26.63
N ARG A 308 0.29 -5.71 26.97
CA ARG A 308 0.28 -4.43 27.71
C ARG A 308 -0.50 -3.34 26.97
N LEU A 309 -0.30 -3.20 25.65
CA LEU A 309 -0.97 -2.16 24.88
C LEU A 309 -2.49 -2.33 24.87
N PHE A 310 -2.98 -3.57 24.89
CA PHE A 310 -4.42 -3.83 24.96
C PHE A 310 -5.00 -3.39 26.32
N ARG A 311 -4.42 -3.84 27.43
CA ARG A 311 -4.85 -3.42 28.77
C ARG A 311 -4.83 -1.89 28.94
N THR A 312 -3.80 -1.24 28.42
CA THR A 312 -3.69 0.21 28.55
C THR A 312 -4.61 0.93 27.55
N LEU A 313 -4.41 0.78 26.24
CA LEU A 313 -5.13 1.57 25.24
C LEU A 313 -6.60 1.17 25.07
N ARG A 314 -6.95 -0.12 25.24
CA ARG A 314 -8.32 -0.62 25.04
C ARG A 314 -9.12 -0.67 26.33
N GLU A 315 -8.59 -1.26 27.40
CA GLU A 315 -9.34 -1.47 28.65
C GLU A 315 -9.34 -0.24 29.54
N THR A 316 -8.17 0.38 29.75
CA THR A 316 -8.04 1.55 30.64
C THR A 316 -8.56 2.82 29.98
N TYR A 317 -8.14 3.11 28.74
CA TYR A 317 -8.43 4.40 28.09
C TYR A 317 -9.51 4.34 27.01
N ALA A 318 -9.86 3.16 26.50
CA ALA A 318 -10.81 2.99 25.39
C ALA A 318 -10.50 3.87 24.16
N TYR A 319 -9.22 3.94 23.78
CA TYR A 319 -8.74 4.72 22.62
C TYR A 319 -8.82 3.94 21.30
N THR A 320 -8.55 2.63 21.35
CA THR A 320 -8.52 1.72 20.20
C THR A 320 -9.40 0.51 20.43
N TYR A 321 -9.71 -0.24 19.36
CA TYR A 321 -10.26 -1.59 19.44
C TYR A 321 -9.18 -2.67 19.59
N ALA A 322 -8.11 -2.58 18.79
CA ALA A 322 -7.06 -3.58 18.72
C ALA A 322 -5.70 -2.92 18.45
N PRO A 323 -4.85 -2.73 19.48
CA PRO A 323 -3.47 -2.37 19.28
C PRO A 323 -2.66 -3.58 18.79
N PHE A 324 -1.48 -3.32 18.25
CA PHE A 324 -0.57 -4.36 17.78
C PHE A 324 0.87 -4.05 18.21
N ALA A 325 1.68 -5.09 18.27
CA ALA A 325 3.13 -5.00 18.25
C ALA A 325 3.69 -6.25 17.57
N PHE A 326 4.73 -6.10 16.76
CA PHE A 326 5.41 -7.22 16.11
C PHE A 326 6.87 -6.87 15.78
N GLN A 327 7.69 -7.89 15.64
CA GLN A 327 9.01 -7.80 15.02
C GLN A 327 8.99 -8.54 13.67
N THR A 328 9.69 -8.00 12.66
CA THR A 328 9.88 -8.71 11.39
C THR A 328 10.96 -9.79 11.51
N GLY A 329 10.94 -10.79 10.62
CA GLY A 329 11.84 -11.96 10.67
C GLY A 329 12.69 -12.18 9.41
N ALA A 330 13.27 -11.12 8.87
CA ALA A 330 14.16 -11.13 7.72
C ALA A 330 15.61 -11.49 8.10
N LYS A 331 16.34 -12.02 7.13
CA LYS A 331 17.72 -12.52 7.25
C LYS A 331 18.70 -11.44 7.66
N VAL A 332 18.59 -10.24 7.07
CA VAL A 332 19.67 -9.24 7.12
C VAL A 332 19.38 -8.13 8.13
N ILE A 333 18.17 -7.58 8.14
CA ILE A 333 17.81 -6.55 9.10
C ILE A 333 16.30 -6.57 9.34
N ASN A 334 15.90 -6.24 10.55
CA ASN A 334 14.51 -6.22 10.96
C ASN A 334 14.09 -4.87 11.54
N ARG A 335 12.79 -4.76 11.77
CA ARG A 335 12.20 -3.69 12.57
C ARG A 335 11.23 -4.28 13.57
N ILE A 336 11.08 -3.57 14.67
CA ILE A 336 9.95 -3.69 15.56
C ILE A 336 8.96 -2.56 15.25
N ALA A 337 7.67 -2.87 15.32
CA ALA A 337 6.62 -1.90 15.12
C ALA A 337 5.47 -2.15 16.09
N LEU A 338 4.93 -1.08 16.66
CA LEU A 338 3.80 -1.13 17.57
C LEU A 338 2.89 0.08 17.35
N GLY A 339 1.61 -0.07 17.66
CA GLY A 339 0.66 0.99 17.35
C GLY A 339 -0.79 0.55 17.41
N ALA A 340 -1.67 1.39 16.86
CA ALA A 340 -3.10 1.18 16.85
C ALA A 340 -3.80 2.14 15.87
N ASP A 341 -5.01 1.77 15.45
CA ASP A 341 -6.01 2.74 14.96
C ASP A 341 -6.76 3.32 16.17
N VAL A 342 -6.77 4.65 16.31
CA VAL A 342 -7.36 5.35 17.45
C VAL A 342 -8.33 6.43 17.01
N ARG A 343 -9.27 6.83 17.87
CA ARG A 343 -10.15 7.97 17.58
C ARG A 343 -9.32 9.25 17.39
N THR A 344 -9.64 10.07 16.39
CA THR A 344 -8.90 11.31 16.07
C THR A 344 -8.61 12.20 17.30
N PRO A 345 -9.56 12.44 18.24
CA PRO A 345 -9.32 13.33 19.38
C PRO A 345 -8.23 12.88 20.36
N VAL A 346 -7.90 11.59 20.40
CA VAL A 346 -6.95 10.98 21.37
C VAL A 346 -5.62 10.58 20.72
N THR A 347 -5.31 11.09 19.52
CA THR A 347 -4.10 10.75 18.77
C THR A 347 -2.83 11.08 19.56
N ASP A 348 -2.74 12.30 20.10
CA ASP A 348 -1.63 12.77 20.93
C ASP A 348 -1.55 12.04 22.27
N SER A 349 -2.69 11.81 22.92
CA SER A 349 -2.76 11.07 24.18
C SER A 349 -2.29 9.62 24.00
N THR A 350 -2.62 8.99 22.87
CA THR A 350 -2.15 7.63 22.53
C THR A 350 -0.63 7.58 22.45
N LEU A 351 0.01 8.56 21.80
CA LEU A 351 1.47 8.63 21.73
C LEU A 351 2.11 8.75 23.11
N GLN A 352 1.56 9.61 23.96
CA GLN A 352 2.05 9.77 25.33
C GLN A 352 1.91 8.49 26.14
N VAL A 353 0.76 7.80 26.04
CA VAL A 353 0.51 6.54 26.73
C VAL A 353 1.48 5.45 26.26
N ILE A 354 1.66 5.25 24.95
CA ILE A 354 2.62 4.27 24.42
C ILE A 354 4.04 4.59 24.88
N ARG A 355 4.47 5.86 24.77
CA ARG A 355 5.81 6.30 25.20
C ARG A 355 6.04 6.05 26.68
N ARG A 356 5.04 6.30 27.54
CA ARG A 356 5.10 6.02 28.97
C ARG A 356 5.21 4.52 29.26
N GLU A 357 4.43 3.68 28.57
CA GLU A 357 4.51 2.22 28.73
C GLU A 357 5.91 1.69 28.37
N LEU A 358 6.49 2.20 27.28
CA LEU A 358 7.85 1.85 26.87
C LEU A 358 8.91 2.36 27.85
N GLU A 359 8.75 3.59 28.36
CA GLU A 359 9.64 4.14 29.38
C GLU A 359 9.61 3.28 30.66
N GLN A 360 8.41 2.93 31.13
CA GLN A 360 8.25 2.06 32.29
C GLN A 360 8.89 0.69 32.08
N LEU A 361 8.69 0.06 30.92
CA LEU A 361 9.29 -1.23 30.60
C LEU A 361 10.82 -1.16 30.45
N SER A 362 11.37 -0.01 30.03
CA SER A 362 12.82 0.22 29.94
C SER A 362 13.49 0.38 31.31
N GLN A 363 12.72 0.74 32.35
CA GLN A 363 13.22 0.96 33.70
C GLN A 363 12.95 -0.25 34.59
N ASN A 364 11.74 -0.80 34.50
CA ASN A 364 11.22 -1.85 35.37
C ASN A 364 10.94 -3.13 34.57
N PRO A 365 11.51 -4.28 34.96
CA PRO A 365 11.20 -5.55 34.30
C PRO A 365 9.73 -5.95 34.48
N PRO A 366 9.14 -6.70 33.53
CA PRO A 366 7.82 -7.30 33.74
C PRO A 366 7.85 -8.27 34.92
N THR A 367 6.68 -8.61 35.47
CA THR A 367 6.64 -9.67 36.49
C THR A 367 6.91 -11.02 35.83
N GLU A 368 7.43 -11.97 36.61
CA GLU A 368 7.62 -13.35 36.16
C GLU A 368 6.30 -13.96 35.66
N GLU A 369 5.19 -13.72 36.35
CA GLU A 369 3.86 -14.22 35.98
C GLU A 369 3.40 -13.66 34.62
N GLU A 370 3.55 -12.35 34.42
CA GLU A 370 3.19 -11.67 33.18
C GLU A 370 4.00 -12.24 32.01
N LEU A 371 5.32 -12.33 32.17
CA LEU A 371 6.21 -12.83 31.13
C LEU A 371 5.99 -14.32 30.87
N ASN A 372 5.83 -15.14 31.91
CA ASN A 372 5.62 -16.58 31.76
C ASN A 372 4.33 -16.90 31.01
N ARG A 373 3.25 -16.14 31.23
CA ARG A 373 2.02 -16.29 30.45
C ARG A 373 2.26 -16.05 28.95
N ILE A 374 3.02 -15.01 28.60
CA ILE A 374 3.36 -14.69 27.20
C ILE A 374 4.23 -15.80 26.59
N LYS A 375 5.30 -16.20 27.30
CA LYS A 375 6.20 -17.28 26.84
C LYS A 375 5.44 -18.59 26.64
N GLN A 376 4.55 -18.95 27.56
CA GLN A 376 3.71 -20.16 27.46
C GLN A 376 2.76 -20.11 26.27
N ALA A 377 2.16 -18.95 25.98
CA ALA A 377 1.31 -18.78 24.78
C ALA A 377 2.14 -18.98 23.50
N MET A 378 3.29 -18.32 23.37
CA MET A 378 4.17 -18.48 22.20
C MET A 378 4.66 -19.91 22.02
N VAL A 379 5.05 -20.59 23.10
CA VAL A 379 5.46 -22.00 23.05
C VAL A 379 4.29 -22.91 22.70
N GLY A 380 3.12 -22.67 23.28
CA GLY A 380 1.90 -23.40 22.95
C GLY A 380 1.55 -23.27 21.47
N ASP A 381 1.63 -22.06 20.91
CA ASP A 381 1.34 -21.77 19.50
C ASP A 381 2.35 -22.43 18.55
N TYR A 382 3.63 -22.43 18.95
CA TYR A 382 4.68 -23.16 18.24
C TYR A 382 4.42 -24.67 18.22
N LEU A 383 4.06 -25.26 19.37
CA LEU A 383 3.77 -26.69 19.45
C LEU A 383 2.51 -27.08 18.67
N ARG A 384 1.43 -26.29 18.76
CA ARG A 384 0.21 -26.51 17.96
C ARG A 384 0.47 -26.38 16.47
N SER A 385 1.42 -25.54 16.06
CA SER A 385 1.76 -25.37 14.64
C SER A 385 2.29 -26.64 13.96
N PHE A 386 2.78 -27.63 14.71
CA PHE A 386 3.20 -28.93 14.17
C PHE A 386 2.04 -29.81 13.70
N GLU A 387 0.79 -29.47 14.04
CA GLU A 387 -0.40 -30.13 13.47
C GLU A 387 -0.57 -29.79 11.97
N ARG A 388 0.12 -28.77 11.47
CA ARG A 388 0.15 -28.43 10.04
C ARG A 388 1.33 -29.11 9.35
N PRO A 389 1.11 -29.96 8.33
CA PRO A 389 2.18 -30.67 7.64
C PRO A 389 3.30 -29.74 7.12
N GLU A 390 2.95 -28.60 6.54
CA GLU A 390 3.90 -27.67 5.94
C GLU A 390 4.79 -26.92 6.94
N PHE A 391 4.45 -26.90 8.24
CA PHE A 391 5.17 -26.08 9.22
C PHE A 391 6.63 -26.55 9.39
N VAL A 392 6.86 -27.87 9.46
CA VAL A 392 8.21 -28.44 9.57
C VAL A 392 9.06 -28.08 8.36
N ALA A 393 8.49 -28.16 7.16
CA ALA A 393 9.14 -27.75 5.93
C ALA A 393 9.54 -26.27 5.96
N GLN A 394 8.64 -25.37 6.40
CA GLN A 394 8.94 -23.95 6.53
C GLN A 394 10.09 -23.67 7.52
N LEU A 395 10.11 -24.35 8.66
CA LEU A 395 11.18 -24.22 9.65
C LEU A 395 12.54 -24.67 9.09
N LEU A 396 12.59 -25.83 8.45
CA LEU A 396 13.82 -26.39 7.86
C LEU A 396 14.34 -25.51 6.72
N GLN A 397 13.46 -25.07 5.82
CA GLN A 397 13.84 -24.26 4.67
C GLN A 397 14.27 -22.85 5.10
N ARG A 398 13.60 -22.23 6.08
CA ARG A 398 14.05 -20.96 6.68
C ARG A 398 15.40 -21.11 7.37
N ALA A 399 15.60 -22.20 8.12
CA ALA A 399 16.89 -22.48 8.76
C ALA A 399 18.02 -22.63 7.73
N ASP A 400 17.75 -23.31 6.62
CA ASP A 400 18.69 -23.43 5.51
C ASP A 400 19.00 -22.06 4.87
N LEU A 401 17.97 -21.29 4.55
CA LEU A 401 18.09 -19.97 3.93
C LEU A 401 18.90 -19.00 4.80
N TYR A 402 18.71 -19.03 6.11
CA TYR A 402 19.35 -18.10 7.06
C TYR A 402 20.66 -18.64 7.64
N GLY A 403 21.00 -19.91 7.40
CA GLY A 403 22.21 -20.54 7.95
C GLY A 403 22.09 -20.88 9.44
N LEU A 404 20.88 -21.15 9.92
CA LEU A 404 20.63 -21.50 11.32
C LEU A 404 20.96 -22.98 11.59
N PRO A 405 21.61 -23.30 12.71
CA PRO A 405 21.75 -24.67 13.16
C PRO A 405 20.36 -25.29 13.41
N LYS A 406 20.07 -26.43 12.77
CA LYS A 406 18.75 -27.09 12.87
C LYS A 406 18.39 -27.51 14.29
N GLU A 407 19.37 -27.68 15.17
CA GLU A 407 19.15 -27.94 16.59
C GLU A 407 18.45 -26.78 17.31
N GLN A 408 18.57 -25.55 16.79
CA GLN A 408 17.79 -24.41 17.26
C GLN A 408 16.29 -24.54 16.96
N LEU A 409 15.87 -25.37 16.00
CA LEU A 409 14.45 -25.62 15.79
C LEU A 409 13.86 -26.45 16.93
N ARG A 410 14.65 -27.37 17.50
CA ARG A 410 14.22 -28.23 18.62
C ARG A 410 14.22 -27.49 19.95
N THR A 411 15.22 -26.65 20.16
CA THR A 411 15.42 -25.94 21.43
C THR A 411 14.61 -24.65 21.55
N TYR A 412 13.73 -24.34 20.58
CA TYR A 412 12.91 -23.11 20.61
C TYR A 412 12.10 -22.99 21.91
N PRO A 413 11.34 -24.00 22.37
CA PRO A 413 10.61 -23.90 23.64
C PRO A 413 11.50 -23.55 24.83
N GLN A 414 12.68 -24.18 24.94
CA GLN A 414 13.62 -23.95 26.02
C GLN A 414 14.22 -22.55 25.95
N ARG A 415 14.60 -22.08 24.75
CA ARG A 415 15.11 -20.72 24.55
C ARG A 415 14.09 -19.66 24.94
N ILE A 416 12.85 -19.80 24.45
CA ILE A 416 11.79 -18.84 24.77
C ILE A 416 11.50 -18.86 26.27
N MET A 417 11.28 -20.02 26.87
CA MET A 417 11.00 -20.15 28.31
C MET A 417 12.14 -19.63 29.19
N GLY A 418 13.39 -19.73 28.73
CA GLY A 418 14.59 -19.27 29.42
C GLY A 418 14.80 -17.75 29.42
N ILE A 419 14.01 -16.97 28.67
CA ILE A 419 14.10 -15.52 28.66
C ILE A 419 13.60 -14.96 30.00
N SER A 420 14.46 -14.18 30.66
CA SER A 420 14.18 -13.54 31.94
C SER A 420 13.54 -12.15 31.79
N PRO A 421 12.82 -11.66 32.81
CA PRO A 421 12.30 -10.30 32.82
C PRO A 421 13.34 -9.20 32.59
N TRP A 422 14.57 -9.39 33.09
CA TRP A 422 15.66 -8.42 32.92
C TRP A 422 16.11 -8.31 31.47
N GLN A 423 16.16 -9.42 30.72
CA GLN A 423 16.47 -9.38 29.29
C GLN A 423 15.42 -8.59 28.50
N ILE A 424 14.14 -8.69 28.87
CA ILE A 424 13.06 -7.91 28.25
C ILE A 424 13.22 -6.41 28.54
N ARG A 425 13.49 -6.06 29.81
CA ARG A 425 13.76 -4.68 30.22
C ARG A 425 14.96 -4.10 29.47
N ASP A 426 16.06 -4.85 29.39
CA ASP A 426 17.28 -4.41 28.73
C ASP A 426 17.09 -4.28 27.21
N ALA A 427 16.33 -5.18 26.59
CA ALA A 427 15.95 -5.05 25.19
C ALA A 427 15.06 -3.82 24.95
N ALA A 428 14.08 -3.55 25.82
CA ALA A 428 13.27 -2.34 25.75
C ALA A 428 14.13 -1.08 25.90
N ALA A 429 15.07 -1.06 26.86
CA ALA A 429 16.01 0.02 27.06
C ALA A 429 17.02 0.19 25.90
N ARG A 430 17.35 -0.88 25.18
CA ARG A 430 18.29 -0.79 24.04
C ARG A 430 17.60 -0.38 22.75
N TYR A 431 16.43 -0.94 22.45
CA TYR A 431 15.81 -0.86 21.13
C TYR A 431 14.52 -0.04 21.08
N LEU A 432 13.84 0.16 22.22
CA LEU A 432 12.53 0.84 22.29
C LEU A 432 12.57 2.14 23.08
N GLN A 433 13.71 2.84 23.06
CA GLN A 433 13.85 4.16 23.68
C GLN A 433 12.76 5.12 23.15
N PRO A 434 11.81 5.59 23.99
CA PRO A 434 10.56 6.20 23.52
C PRO A 434 10.75 7.41 22.60
N MET A 435 11.78 8.23 22.85
CA MET A 435 12.11 9.42 22.06
C MET A 435 12.98 9.12 20.83
N ALA A 436 13.57 7.92 20.75
CA ALA A 436 14.36 7.48 19.61
C ALA A 436 13.51 6.71 18.57
N LEU A 437 12.26 6.37 18.90
CA LEU A 437 11.34 5.74 17.97
C LEU A 437 10.86 6.73 16.91
N ARG A 438 10.83 6.27 15.66
CA ARG A 438 10.19 7.01 14.58
C ARG A 438 8.70 6.75 14.68
N THR A 439 7.94 7.82 14.84
CA THR A 439 6.48 7.76 14.96
C THR A 439 5.88 8.14 13.62
N VAL A 440 4.96 7.33 13.10
CA VAL A 440 4.16 7.64 11.92
C VAL A 440 2.72 7.83 12.36
N VAL A 441 2.08 8.88 11.87
CA VAL A 441 0.66 9.15 12.08
C VAL A 441 0.00 9.44 10.75
N VAL A 442 -1.04 8.68 10.42
CA VAL A 442 -1.91 8.94 9.26
C VAL A 442 -3.29 9.28 9.81
N GLY A 443 -3.77 10.49 9.57
CA GLY A 443 -5.00 10.96 10.22
C GLY A 443 -5.50 12.29 9.68
N ALA A 444 -6.56 12.81 10.30
CA ALA A 444 -7.18 14.07 9.88
C ALA A 444 -6.21 15.25 10.09
N PRO A 445 -6.16 16.25 9.19
CA PRO A 445 -5.26 17.41 9.32
C PRO A 445 -5.35 18.12 10.68
N GLU A 446 -6.52 18.10 11.33
CA GLU A 446 -6.73 18.76 12.63
C GLU A 446 -5.84 18.23 13.77
N VAL A 447 -5.23 17.04 13.63
CA VAL A 447 -4.32 16.51 14.67
C VAL A 447 -2.94 17.14 14.62
N LEU A 448 -2.55 17.77 13.51
CA LEU A 448 -1.19 18.27 13.28
C LEU A 448 -0.69 19.21 14.39
N PRO A 449 -1.43 20.23 14.87
CA PRO A 449 -0.96 21.10 15.94
C PRO A 449 -0.65 20.35 17.24
N LYS A 450 -1.43 19.31 17.56
CA LYS A 450 -1.19 18.46 18.74
C LYS A 450 0.07 17.61 18.59
N LEU A 451 0.36 17.13 17.38
CA LEU A 451 1.58 16.38 17.08
C LEU A 451 2.82 17.28 17.16
N GLN A 452 2.74 18.52 16.67
CA GLN A 452 3.82 19.51 16.75
C GLN A 452 4.19 19.84 18.21
N ALA A 453 3.22 19.83 19.12
CA ALA A 453 3.49 19.98 20.55
C ALA A 453 4.27 18.80 21.18
N LEU A 454 4.29 17.63 20.53
CA LEU A 454 4.96 16.42 21.02
C LEU A 454 6.38 16.21 20.46
N GLY A 455 6.82 17.04 19.50
CA GLY A 455 8.13 16.96 18.90
C GLY A 455 8.17 17.45 17.45
N VAL A 456 9.31 17.25 16.79
CA VAL A 456 9.50 17.59 15.38
C VAL A 456 8.57 16.75 14.51
N VAL A 457 7.77 17.42 13.67
CA VAL A 457 6.88 16.79 12.69
C VAL A 457 7.42 16.99 11.28
N TYR A 458 7.52 15.91 10.52
CA TYR A 458 7.79 15.89 9.10
C TYR A 458 6.51 15.50 8.37
N GLU A 459 5.99 16.36 7.51
CA GLU A 459 4.75 16.12 6.79
C GLU A 459 5.01 15.40 5.46
N TYR A 460 4.13 14.49 5.08
CA TYR A 460 4.23 13.65 3.89
C TYR A 460 2.87 13.54 3.18
N THR A 461 2.90 13.30 1.87
CA THR A 461 1.71 13.01 1.07
C THR A 461 1.32 11.53 1.14
N THR A 462 0.16 11.18 0.56
CA THR A 462 -0.30 9.77 0.44
C THR A 462 0.58 8.91 -0.47
N GLU A 463 1.46 9.54 -1.24
CA GLU A 463 2.47 8.92 -2.10
C GLU A 463 3.79 8.68 -1.33
N LEU A 464 3.82 9.00 -0.04
CA LEU A 464 4.99 8.90 0.85
C LEU A 464 6.14 9.83 0.45
N GLU A 465 5.82 10.92 -0.24
CA GLU A 465 6.75 11.99 -0.58
C GLU A 465 6.66 13.12 0.45
N PRO A 466 7.76 13.82 0.77
CA PRO A 466 7.71 14.97 1.66
C PRO A 466 6.66 15.97 1.19
N ALA A 467 5.80 16.39 2.12
CA ALA A 467 4.80 17.40 1.82
C ALA A 467 5.51 18.70 1.41
N PRO A 468 4.96 19.45 0.44
CA PRO A 468 5.55 20.70 0.00
C PRO A 468 5.63 21.67 1.19
N THR A 469 6.83 22.19 1.44
CA THR A 469 7.05 23.24 2.44
C THR A 469 6.76 24.61 1.85
N TYR A 470 5.98 25.41 2.58
CA TYR A 470 5.65 26.79 2.23
C TYR A 470 6.25 27.72 3.30
N GLN A 471 6.92 28.78 2.87
CA GLN A 471 7.39 29.83 3.78
C GLN A 471 6.18 30.68 4.20
N PRO A 472 5.92 30.87 5.50
CA PRO A 472 4.80 31.68 5.95
C PRO A 472 4.84 33.09 5.36
N VAL A 473 3.67 33.60 4.99
CA VAL A 473 3.50 34.98 4.53
C VAL A 473 2.41 35.65 5.36
N GLY A 474 2.62 36.90 5.75
CA GLY A 474 1.64 37.68 6.51
C GLY A 474 0.50 38.23 5.66
N LEU A 475 0.09 37.54 4.59
CA LEU A 475 -0.97 37.97 3.68
C LEU A 475 -2.23 37.15 3.91
N SER A 476 -3.38 37.81 4.04
CA SER A 476 -4.69 37.14 4.06
C SER A 476 -5.13 36.73 2.65
N VAL A 477 -6.15 35.88 2.56
CA VAL A 477 -6.77 35.48 1.28
C VAL A 477 -7.22 36.72 0.52
N GLU A 478 -7.90 37.64 1.19
CA GLU A 478 -8.41 38.88 0.62
C GLU A 478 -7.28 39.72 0.03
N GLN A 479 -6.17 39.88 0.77
CA GLN A 479 -5.01 40.64 0.30
C GLN A 479 -4.35 40.00 -0.93
N VAL A 480 -4.28 38.67 -1.00
CA VAL A 480 -3.75 37.96 -2.19
C VAL A 480 -4.66 38.21 -3.39
N LEU A 481 -5.98 38.05 -3.22
CA LEU A 481 -6.95 38.24 -4.30
C LEU A 481 -7.11 39.69 -4.73
N GLU A 482 -6.97 40.66 -3.82
CA GLU A 482 -6.93 42.09 -4.13
C GLU A 482 -5.71 42.45 -4.96
N ARG A 483 -4.53 41.94 -4.61
CA ARG A 483 -3.30 42.17 -5.37
C ARG A 483 -3.34 41.50 -6.74
N TYR A 484 -3.88 40.28 -6.82
CA TYR A 484 -4.15 39.63 -8.10
C TYR A 484 -5.11 40.48 -8.94
N SER A 485 -6.23 40.91 -8.36
CA SER A 485 -7.22 41.76 -9.03
C SER A 485 -6.59 43.05 -9.55
N ALA A 486 -5.76 43.73 -8.74
CA ALA A 486 -5.03 44.92 -9.15
C ALA A 486 -4.05 44.64 -10.30
N ALA A 487 -3.34 43.51 -10.26
CA ALA A 487 -2.40 43.11 -11.30
C ALA A 487 -3.07 42.82 -12.65
N VAL A 488 -4.32 42.32 -12.65
CA VAL A 488 -5.05 41.99 -13.88
C VAL A 488 -5.93 43.13 -14.43
N GLY A 489 -6.03 44.29 -13.75
CA GLY A 489 -6.78 45.46 -14.23
C GLY A 489 -7.67 46.15 -13.20
N GLY A 490 -7.75 45.62 -11.98
CA GLY A 490 -8.49 46.17 -10.85
C GLY A 490 -9.91 45.63 -10.73
N ARG A 491 -10.37 45.44 -9.49
CA ARG A 491 -11.65 44.79 -9.19
C ARG A 491 -12.87 45.43 -9.85
N LYS A 492 -12.91 46.78 -9.91
CA LYS A 492 -13.99 47.52 -10.59
C LYS A 492 -14.06 47.23 -12.09
N ALA A 493 -12.92 47.02 -12.76
CA ALA A 493 -12.88 46.72 -14.19
C ALA A 493 -13.34 45.27 -14.47
N LEU A 494 -13.03 44.35 -13.56
CA LEU A 494 -13.51 42.97 -13.64
C LEU A 494 -15.04 42.90 -13.43
N GLU A 495 -15.58 43.65 -12.47
CA GLU A 495 -17.02 43.69 -12.16
C GLU A 495 -17.84 44.41 -13.23
N SER A 496 -17.26 45.38 -13.95
CA SER A 496 -17.97 46.16 -14.99
C SER A 496 -17.97 45.50 -16.37
N LEU A 497 -17.32 44.35 -16.53
CA LEU A 497 -17.24 43.66 -17.81
C LEU A 497 -18.58 43.03 -18.18
N GLY A 498 -19.21 43.54 -19.23
CA GLY A 498 -20.50 43.04 -19.72
C GLY A 498 -20.37 41.75 -20.54
N SER A 499 -19.28 41.61 -21.30
CA SER A 499 -19.00 40.41 -22.08
C SER A 499 -17.51 40.27 -22.43
N LEU A 500 -17.10 39.04 -22.73
CA LEU A 500 -15.74 38.69 -23.15
C LEU A 500 -15.81 37.65 -24.26
N THR A 501 -15.00 37.79 -25.30
CA THR A 501 -14.73 36.67 -26.22
C THR A 501 -13.26 36.33 -26.19
N GLN A 502 -12.98 35.03 -26.28
CA GLN A 502 -11.66 34.44 -26.41
C GLN A 502 -11.66 33.56 -27.65
N GLN A 503 -10.69 33.80 -28.53
CA GLN A 503 -10.39 32.93 -29.66
C GLN A 503 -8.99 32.37 -29.46
N SER A 504 -8.85 31.05 -29.52
CA SER A 504 -7.60 30.38 -29.25
C SER A 504 -7.23 29.44 -30.38
N ARG A 505 -5.97 29.48 -30.81
CA ARG A 505 -5.35 28.39 -31.56
C ARG A 505 -4.86 27.34 -30.57
N ILE A 506 -5.13 26.07 -30.84
CA ILE A 506 -4.83 24.98 -29.92
C ILE A 506 -3.94 23.95 -30.59
N SER A 507 -2.85 23.61 -29.93
CA SER A 507 -2.04 22.42 -30.21
C SER A 507 -2.21 21.41 -29.07
N MET A 508 -2.70 20.21 -29.38
CA MET A 508 -2.97 19.14 -28.41
C MET A 508 -2.00 17.97 -28.64
N GLN A 509 -1.27 17.56 -27.62
CA GLN A 509 -0.51 16.30 -27.64
C GLN A 509 -1.32 15.20 -26.93
N LEU A 510 -1.84 14.27 -27.72
CA LEU A 510 -2.67 13.16 -27.27
C LEU A 510 -1.97 11.85 -27.64
N GLN A 511 -1.53 11.06 -26.65
CA GLN A 511 -0.97 9.71 -26.85
C GLN A 511 0.12 9.62 -27.94
N GLY A 512 0.98 10.64 -28.05
CA GLY A 512 2.06 10.70 -29.04
C GLY A 512 1.69 11.31 -30.40
N MET A 513 0.43 11.71 -30.61
CA MET A 513 -0.03 12.47 -31.78
C MET A 513 -0.20 13.95 -31.45
N THR A 514 0.09 14.82 -32.41
CA THR A 514 -0.21 16.27 -32.31
C THR A 514 -1.46 16.58 -33.13
N VAL A 515 -2.45 17.21 -32.50
CA VAL A 515 -3.72 17.62 -33.11
C VAL A 515 -3.87 19.12 -32.98
N GLU A 516 -4.07 19.81 -34.10
CA GLU A 516 -4.35 21.24 -34.13
C GLU A 516 -5.86 21.51 -34.14
N GLY A 517 -6.26 22.65 -33.59
CA GLY A 517 -7.65 23.07 -33.52
C GLY A 517 -7.86 24.52 -33.13
N GLU A 518 -9.11 24.90 -33.01
CA GLU A 518 -9.55 26.24 -32.59
C GLU A 518 -10.54 26.13 -31.44
N LEU A 519 -10.43 27.03 -30.47
CA LEU A 519 -11.40 27.20 -29.40
C LEU A 519 -11.96 28.61 -29.43
N VAL A 520 -13.29 28.70 -29.41
CA VAL A 520 -14.02 29.94 -29.21
C VAL A 520 -14.73 29.85 -27.88
N ARG A 521 -14.47 30.81 -26.99
CA ARG A 521 -15.24 31.01 -25.76
C ARG A 521 -15.85 32.39 -25.72
N LYS A 522 -17.07 32.47 -25.20
CA LYS A 522 -17.81 33.71 -25.02
C LYS A 522 -18.39 33.72 -23.62
N TRP A 523 -18.23 34.82 -22.91
CA TRP A 523 -18.86 35.07 -21.62
C TRP A 523 -19.74 36.29 -21.73
N LYS A 524 -20.91 36.24 -21.08
CA LYS A 524 -21.80 37.39 -20.91
C LYS A 524 -22.23 37.45 -19.45
N ALA A 525 -22.08 38.64 -18.86
CA ALA A 525 -22.45 38.87 -17.48
C ALA A 525 -23.96 38.62 -17.28
N PRO A 526 -24.38 38.13 -16.10
CA PRO A 526 -23.52 37.84 -14.94
C PRO A 526 -22.85 36.45 -14.96
N ASN A 527 -23.37 35.47 -15.71
CA ASN A 527 -22.97 34.07 -15.56
C ASN A 527 -23.29 33.18 -16.77
N LYS A 528 -23.27 33.71 -18.00
CA LYS A 528 -23.50 32.94 -19.21
C LYS A 528 -22.17 32.63 -19.92
N VAL A 529 -22.00 31.40 -20.40
CA VAL A 529 -20.81 31.01 -21.15
C VAL A 529 -21.16 30.08 -22.32
N PHE A 530 -20.48 30.29 -23.43
CA PHE A 530 -20.45 29.38 -24.57
C PHE A 530 -19.00 28.99 -24.83
N SER A 531 -18.75 27.72 -25.12
CA SER A 531 -17.43 27.20 -25.49
C SER A 531 -17.58 26.25 -26.67
N GLN A 532 -16.75 26.40 -27.70
CA GLN A 532 -16.68 25.50 -28.84
C GLN A 532 -15.22 25.18 -29.16
N LEU A 533 -14.85 23.92 -28.99
CA LEU A 533 -13.58 23.34 -29.43
C LEU A 533 -13.79 22.61 -30.75
N THR A 534 -13.01 22.96 -31.77
CA THR A 534 -13.06 22.34 -33.09
C THR A 534 -11.67 21.82 -33.46
N THR A 535 -11.58 20.54 -33.81
CA THR A 535 -10.36 19.90 -34.32
C THR A 535 -10.67 19.19 -35.63
N ALA A 536 -9.65 18.65 -36.31
CA ALA A 536 -9.84 17.80 -37.49
C ALA A 536 -10.63 16.50 -37.19
N TYR A 537 -10.74 16.08 -35.94
CA TYR A 537 -11.30 14.79 -35.56
C TYR A 537 -12.65 14.89 -34.84
N PHE A 538 -12.87 15.96 -34.08
CA PHE A 538 -14.08 16.15 -33.32
C PHE A 538 -14.37 17.63 -33.08
N GLN A 539 -15.64 17.91 -32.81
CA GLN A 539 -16.13 19.21 -32.35
C GLN A 539 -16.88 19.01 -31.04
N GLN A 540 -16.53 19.79 -30.02
CA GLN A 540 -17.21 19.81 -28.73
C GLN A 540 -17.76 21.22 -28.47
N ARG A 541 -19.03 21.29 -28.07
CA ARG A 541 -19.71 22.52 -27.69
C ARG A 541 -20.25 22.41 -26.28
N SER A 542 -20.17 23.49 -25.51
CA SER A 542 -20.87 23.62 -24.24
C SER A 542 -21.52 24.99 -24.12
N TRP A 543 -22.66 25.01 -23.42
CA TRP A 543 -23.45 26.20 -23.15
C TRP A 543 -23.81 26.23 -21.68
N SER A 544 -23.82 27.43 -21.10
CA SER A 544 -24.56 27.71 -19.88
C SER A 544 -25.28 29.04 -20.01
N ASP A 545 -26.57 29.03 -19.68
CA ASP A 545 -27.41 30.22 -19.59
C ASP A 545 -27.43 30.83 -18.17
N GLY A 546 -26.56 30.33 -17.29
CA GLY A 546 -26.48 30.67 -15.87
C GLY A 546 -27.31 29.77 -14.95
N SER A 547 -28.29 29.04 -15.48
CA SER A 547 -29.14 28.11 -14.72
C SER A 547 -28.92 26.66 -15.13
N ASN A 548 -28.84 26.44 -16.44
CA ASN A 548 -28.69 25.15 -17.08
C ASN A 548 -27.32 25.07 -17.76
N VAL A 549 -26.86 23.84 -17.99
CA VAL A 549 -25.61 23.56 -18.68
C VAL A 549 -25.86 22.43 -19.68
N TRP A 550 -25.34 22.58 -20.89
CA TRP A 550 -25.43 21.59 -21.96
C TRP A 550 -24.06 21.31 -22.51
N VAL A 551 -23.77 20.05 -22.81
CA VAL A 551 -22.54 19.62 -23.48
C VAL A 551 -22.94 18.77 -24.69
N GLU A 552 -22.30 19.05 -25.81
CA GLU A 552 -22.50 18.34 -27.07
C GLU A 552 -21.15 17.95 -27.65
N LEU A 553 -21.02 16.70 -28.07
CA LEU A 553 -19.84 16.18 -28.75
C LEU A 553 -20.27 15.61 -30.10
N ASN A 554 -19.65 16.11 -31.17
CA ASN A 554 -19.94 15.72 -32.55
C ASN A 554 -21.45 15.77 -32.90
N GLY A 555 -22.17 16.76 -32.39
CA GLY A 555 -23.60 16.94 -32.63
C GLY A 555 -24.52 16.14 -31.69
N VAL A 556 -23.98 15.32 -30.79
CA VAL A 556 -24.74 14.52 -29.83
C VAL A 556 -24.69 15.17 -28.45
N ARG A 557 -25.86 15.43 -27.85
CA ARG A 557 -25.96 15.96 -26.48
C ARG A 557 -25.63 14.88 -25.46
N HIS A 558 -24.83 15.25 -24.46
CA HIS A 558 -24.45 14.37 -23.36
C HIS A 558 -25.05 14.87 -22.04
N GLU A 559 -25.52 13.92 -21.22
CA GLU A 559 -25.86 14.22 -19.84
C GLU A 559 -24.60 14.47 -19.02
N ILE A 560 -24.67 15.45 -18.11
CA ILE A 560 -23.59 15.83 -17.21
C ILE A 560 -24.05 15.75 -15.76
N THR A 561 -23.16 15.33 -14.89
CA THR A 561 -23.46 15.14 -13.47
C THR A 561 -23.69 16.48 -12.75
N PRO A 562 -24.38 16.50 -11.58
CA PRO A 562 -24.55 17.71 -10.80
C PRO A 562 -23.23 18.41 -10.40
N ARG A 563 -22.17 17.64 -10.12
CA ARG A 563 -20.82 18.20 -9.83
C ARG A 563 -20.22 18.88 -11.04
N GLU A 564 -20.36 18.28 -12.23
CA GLU A 564 -19.90 18.89 -13.49
C GLU A 564 -20.71 20.15 -13.82
N GLN A 565 -22.03 20.14 -13.64
CA GLN A 565 -22.87 21.34 -13.82
C GLN A 565 -22.42 22.48 -12.91
N GLN A 566 -22.12 22.19 -11.64
CA GLN A 566 -21.64 23.18 -10.69
C GLN A 566 -20.25 23.72 -11.08
N LYS A 567 -19.36 22.89 -11.61
CA LYS A 567 -18.07 23.31 -12.18
C LYS A 567 -18.27 24.31 -13.32
N GLU A 568 -19.07 23.94 -14.32
CA GLU A 568 -19.32 24.78 -15.51
C GLU A 568 -19.95 26.13 -15.12
N LYS A 569 -20.88 26.14 -14.15
CA LYS A 569 -21.46 27.39 -13.61
C LYS A 569 -20.44 28.31 -12.98
N LEU A 570 -19.45 27.78 -12.26
CA LEU A 570 -18.38 28.59 -11.66
C LEU A 570 -17.43 29.13 -12.73
N GLN A 571 -17.14 28.34 -13.76
CA GLN A 571 -16.31 28.75 -14.91
C GLN A 571 -17.01 29.74 -15.86
N ALA A 572 -18.33 29.93 -15.71
CA ALA A 572 -19.08 30.98 -16.39
C ALA A 572 -18.73 32.40 -15.91
N HIS A 573 -17.96 32.52 -14.83
CA HIS A 573 -17.38 33.78 -14.39
C HIS A 573 -15.96 33.93 -15.00
N PRO A 574 -15.71 34.85 -15.96
CA PRO A 574 -14.45 34.90 -16.72
C PRO A 574 -13.20 35.17 -15.87
N PHE A 575 -13.38 35.77 -14.68
CA PHE A 575 -12.32 36.00 -13.70
C PHE A 575 -12.59 35.32 -12.36
N TYR A 576 -13.18 34.13 -12.35
CA TYR A 576 -13.64 33.46 -11.13
C TYR A 576 -12.55 33.37 -10.03
N VAL A 577 -11.26 33.29 -10.39
CA VAL A 577 -10.14 33.28 -9.43
C VAL A 577 -10.09 34.55 -8.57
N ALA A 578 -10.46 35.71 -9.11
CA ALA A 578 -10.52 36.96 -8.35
C ALA A 578 -11.70 37.02 -7.36
N PHE A 579 -12.67 36.10 -7.50
CA PHE A 579 -13.93 36.07 -6.77
C PHE A 579 -14.18 34.73 -6.08
N LEU A 580 -13.11 34.00 -5.72
CA LEU A 580 -13.22 32.64 -5.16
C LEU A 580 -14.14 32.60 -3.92
N PRO A 581 -13.95 33.43 -2.87
CA PRO A 581 -14.84 33.43 -1.71
C PRO A 581 -16.31 33.75 -2.06
N GLU A 582 -16.54 34.71 -2.95
CA GLU A 582 -17.86 35.16 -3.39
C GLU A 582 -18.60 34.06 -4.18
N LEU A 583 -17.84 33.18 -4.83
CA LEU A 583 -18.34 32.02 -5.54
C LEU A 583 -18.43 30.76 -4.65
N GLY A 584 -18.19 30.90 -3.34
CA GLY A 584 -18.37 29.84 -2.34
C GLY A 584 -17.15 28.95 -2.11
N PHE A 585 -15.98 29.29 -2.63
CA PHE A 585 -14.76 28.53 -2.34
C PHE A 585 -14.26 28.79 -0.92
N GLN A 586 -13.83 27.73 -0.24
CA GLN A 586 -13.13 27.85 1.04
C GLN A 586 -11.63 28.01 0.78
N CYS A 587 -11.08 29.17 1.13
CA CYS A 587 -9.72 29.53 0.74
C CYS A 587 -8.77 29.65 1.94
N GLU A 588 -7.51 29.28 1.75
CA GLU A 588 -6.42 29.51 2.70
C GLU A 588 -5.11 29.85 1.97
N VAL A 589 -4.31 30.75 2.52
CA VAL A 589 -2.97 31.06 2.00
C VAL A 589 -1.99 30.05 2.58
N LEU A 590 -1.36 29.23 1.74
CA LEU A 590 -0.39 28.23 2.18
C LEU A 590 0.98 28.85 2.47
N GLY A 591 1.32 29.93 1.76
CA GLY A 591 2.59 30.63 1.91
C GLY A 591 3.35 30.80 0.60
N LYS A 592 4.65 31.03 0.68
CA LYS A 592 5.54 31.19 -0.48
C LYS A 592 6.27 29.88 -0.77
N LYS A 593 6.26 29.44 -2.04
CA LYS A 593 7.03 28.29 -2.55
C LYS A 593 7.82 28.73 -3.77
N GLY A 594 9.15 28.82 -3.65
CA GLY A 594 9.98 29.43 -4.69
C GLY A 594 9.55 30.87 -4.95
N ASP A 595 9.25 31.21 -6.20
CA ASP A 595 8.80 32.55 -6.59
C ASP A 595 7.28 32.74 -6.49
N TYR A 596 6.54 31.75 -5.98
CA TYR A 596 5.07 31.77 -5.95
C TYR A 596 4.51 32.00 -4.56
N LEU A 597 3.51 32.86 -4.46
CA LEU A 597 2.50 32.87 -3.39
C LEU A 597 1.44 31.82 -3.74
N VAL A 598 1.18 30.88 -2.82
CA VAL A 598 0.29 29.75 -3.06
C VAL A 598 -0.98 29.90 -2.23
N LEU A 599 -2.11 29.94 -2.92
CA LEU A 599 -3.45 29.96 -2.34
C LEU A 599 -4.11 28.61 -2.60
N LYS A 600 -4.59 27.96 -1.55
CA LYS A 600 -5.45 26.79 -1.68
C LYS A 600 -6.91 27.22 -1.66
N ALA A 601 -7.73 26.68 -2.53
CA ALA A 601 -9.17 26.88 -2.51
C ALA A 601 -9.91 25.56 -2.73
N ARG A 602 -10.80 25.19 -1.80
CA ARG A 602 -11.69 24.04 -1.95
C ARG A 602 -12.97 24.46 -2.67
N ALA A 603 -13.29 23.76 -3.75
CA ALA A 603 -14.44 24.06 -4.59
C ALA A 603 -15.77 23.67 -3.93
N PRO A 604 -16.88 24.40 -4.20
CA PRO A 604 -18.23 24.04 -3.75
C PRO A 604 -18.71 22.64 -4.17
N TYR A 605 -18.19 22.13 -5.29
CA TYR A 605 -18.46 20.77 -5.79
C TYR A 605 -17.49 19.71 -5.24
N GLY A 606 -16.58 20.08 -4.33
CA GLY A 606 -15.53 19.23 -3.78
C GLY A 606 -14.28 19.15 -4.67
N GLY A 607 -13.11 19.00 -4.05
CA GLY A 607 -11.80 19.06 -4.72
C GLY A 607 -10.98 20.26 -4.24
N ASP A 608 -9.69 20.06 -4.03
CA ASP A 608 -8.75 21.11 -3.61
C ASP A 608 -8.04 21.66 -4.85
N HIS A 609 -8.00 22.99 -4.97
CA HIS A 609 -7.26 23.70 -6.02
C HIS A 609 -6.10 24.47 -5.39
N LEU A 610 -4.95 24.50 -6.05
CA LEU A 610 -3.81 25.32 -5.68
C LEU A 610 -3.57 26.36 -6.78
N TYR A 611 -3.57 27.63 -6.41
CA TYR A 611 -3.28 28.76 -7.29
C TYR A 611 -1.93 29.35 -6.93
N TYR A 612 -1.04 29.41 -7.91
CA TYR A 612 0.34 29.88 -7.79
C TYR A 612 0.43 31.27 -8.43
N PHE A 613 0.41 32.29 -7.60
CA PHE A 613 0.59 33.68 -8.01
C PHE A 613 2.08 34.03 -7.95
N ASN A 614 2.61 34.69 -8.97
CA ASN A 614 3.96 35.22 -8.92
C ASN A 614 4.09 36.20 -7.74
N ALA A 615 5.06 36.01 -6.85
CA ALA A 615 5.18 36.80 -5.63
C ALA A 615 5.54 38.27 -5.89
N SER A 616 6.04 38.60 -7.09
CA SER A 616 6.42 39.96 -7.48
C SER A 616 5.33 40.65 -8.30
N SER A 617 4.77 39.98 -9.31
CA SER A 617 3.77 40.57 -10.21
C SER A 617 2.33 40.35 -9.74
N PHE A 618 2.10 39.40 -8.83
CA PHE A 618 0.79 38.92 -8.38
C PHE A 618 -0.09 38.31 -9.48
N LEU A 619 0.42 38.13 -10.70
CA LEU A 619 -0.28 37.42 -11.77
C LEU A 619 -0.32 35.92 -11.46
N LEU A 620 -1.42 35.27 -11.83
CA LEU A 620 -1.55 33.81 -11.74
C LEU A 620 -0.64 33.18 -12.80
N GLU A 621 0.28 32.31 -12.41
CA GLU A 621 1.20 31.67 -13.36
C GLU A 621 0.97 30.17 -13.46
N ARG A 622 0.38 29.55 -12.42
CA ARG A 622 0.00 28.14 -12.42
C ARG A 622 -1.22 27.88 -11.56
N ALA A 623 -2.04 26.91 -11.95
CA ALA A 623 -3.10 26.37 -11.12
C ALA A 623 -3.08 24.83 -11.18
N GLU A 624 -3.17 24.16 -10.04
CA GLU A 624 -3.36 22.71 -9.95
C GLU A 624 -4.77 22.46 -9.42
N LYS A 625 -5.59 21.71 -10.15
CA LYS A 625 -7.01 21.51 -9.85
C LYS A 625 -7.33 20.02 -9.85
N LEU A 626 -8.30 19.66 -9.04
CA LEU A 626 -8.89 18.33 -9.06
C LEU A 626 -10.34 18.47 -9.56
N GLU A 627 -10.56 18.21 -10.85
CA GLU A 627 -11.85 18.49 -11.49
C GLU A 627 -12.72 17.23 -11.65
N PRO A 628 -14.04 17.31 -11.43
CA PRO A 628 -14.94 16.20 -11.71
C PRO A 628 -14.98 15.87 -13.20
N SER A 629 -15.01 14.58 -13.51
CA SER A 629 -15.23 14.02 -14.85
C SER A 629 -16.07 12.72 -14.78
N PRO A 630 -16.58 12.20 -15.91
CA PRO A 630 -17.32 10.93 -15.93
C PRO A 630 -16.50 9.73 -15.44
N GLN A 631 -15.17 9.81 -15.46
CA GLN A 631 -14.24 8.75 -15.04
C GLN A 631 -13.74 8.94 -13.60
N GLY A 632 -14.31 9.90 -12.86
CA GLY A 632 -13.85 10.31 -11.53
C GLY A 632 -13.10 11.65 -11.57
N ASP A 633 -12.60 12.07 -10.40
CA ASP A 633 -11.87 13.33 -10.27
C ASP A 633 -10.51 13.23 -10.99
N GLN A 634 -10.20 14.21 -11.83
CA GLN A 634 -8.99 14.25 -12.66
C GLN A 634 -8.08 15.41 -12.25
N PRO A 635 -6.77 15.17 -12.06
CA PRO A 635 -5.82 16.24 -11.83
C PRO A 635 -5.62 17.03 -13.13
N VAL A 636 -5.72 18.35 -13.05
CA VAL A 636 -5.49 19.28 -14.16
C VAL A 636 -4.49 20.32 -13.69
N THR A 637 -3.39 20.48 -14.43
CA THR A 637 -2.43 21.58 -14.20
C THR A 637 -2.55 22.59 -15.32
N GLU A 638 -2.81 23.84 -15.00
CA GLU A 638 -2.81 24.96 -15.94
C GLU A 638 -1.60 25.84 -15.68
N THR A 639 -0.91 26.27 -16.73
CA THR A 639 0.19 27.23 -16.68
C THR A 639 -0.15 28.41 -17.56
N TYR A 640 0.01 29.63 -17.03
CA TYR A 640 -0.38 30.89 -17.65
C TYR A 640 0.86 31.72 -17.95
N ARG A 641 1.01 32.19 -19.19
CA ARG A 641 2.21 32.93 -19.64
C ARG A 641 1.84 34.08 -20.56
N ASP A 642 2.84 34.95 -20.74
CA ASP A 642 2.84 36.04 -21.72
C ASP A 642 1.60 36.93 -21.63
N TYR A 643 1.32 37.46 -20.46
CA TYR A 643 0.18 38.35 -20.24
C TYR A 643 0.20 39.57 -21.19
N ILE A 644 -0.90 39.78 -21.91
CA ILE A 644 -1.13 40.91 -22.81
C ILE A 644 -2.19 41.85 -22.24
N GLU A 645 -2.08 43.14 -22.58
CA GLU A 645 -3.06 44.14 -22.17
C GLU A 645 -4.15 44.31 -23.24
N VAL A 646 -5.40 44.16 -22.84
CA VAL A 646 -6.58 44.30 -23.70
C VAL A 646 -7.61 45.14 -22.94
N GLY A 647 -7.87 46.36 -23.42
CA GLY A 647 -8.87 47.26 -22.82
C GLY A 647 -8.69 47.54 -21.33
N GLY A 648 -7.44 47.63 -20.85
CA GLY A 648 -7.09 47.85 -19.45
C GLY A 648 -7.05 46.59 -18.56
N LEU A 649 -7.33 45.41 -19.13
CA LEU A 649 -7.18 44.13 -18.45
C LEU A 649 -5.92 43.41 -18.93
N ARG A 650 -5.21 42.73 -18.02
CA ARG A 650 -4.10 41.82 -18.37
C ARG A 650 -4.60 40.39 -18.44
N LEU A 651 -4.47 39.78 -19.61
CA LEU A 651 -4.97 38.43 -19.93
C LEU A 651 -3.84 37.54 -20.45
N PRO A 652 -3.81 36.24 -20.10
CA PRO A 652 -2.74 35.33 -20.51
C PRO A 652 -2.81 35.07 -22.02
N LYS A 653 -1.77 35.45 -22.77
CA LYS A 653 -1.70 35.13 -24.20
C LYS A 653 -1.48 33.63 -24.41
N GLU A 654 -0.76 32.97 -23.52
CA GLU A 654 -0.53 31.52 -23.60
C GLU A 654 -1.05 30.81 -22.36
N VAL A 655 -1.80 29.74 -22.57
CA VAL A 655 -2.23 28.82 -21.51
C VAL A 655 -1.90 27.39 -21.90
N THR A 656 -1.18 26.68 -21.04
CA THR A 656 -0.92 25.25 -21.19
C THR A 656 -1.72 24.48 -20.16
N VAL A 657 -2.49 23.49 -20.59
CA VAL A 657 -3.28 22.61 -19.74
C VAL A 657 -2.71 21.20 -19.83
N GLU A 658 -2.35 20.61 -18.70
CA GLU A 658 -1.85 19.25 -18.58
C GLU A 658 -2.86 18.40 -17.80
N SER A 659 -3.22 17.25 -18.36
CA SER A 659 -4.15 16.30 -17.76
C SER A 659 -3.74 14.87 -18.13
N PRO A 660 -4.34 13.82 -17.52
CA PRO A 660 -4.06 12.44 -17.91
C PRO A 660 -4.35 12.11 -19.38
N TRP A 661 -5.15 12.92 -20.07
CA TRP A 661 -5.45 12.74 -21.50
C TRP A 661 -4.40 13.36 -22.43
N GLY A 662 -3.55 14.26 -21.92
CA GLY A 662 -2.52 14.93 -22.71
C GLY A 662 -2.28 16.39 -22.30
N THR A 663 -1.46 17.05 -23.11
CA THR A 663 -1.09 18.47 -22.94
C THR A 663 -1.73 19.30 -24.05
N PHE A 664 -2.39 20.40 -23.68
CA PHE A 664 -3.10 21.31 -24.57
C PHE A 664 -2.46 22.69 -24.44
N ARG A 665 -1.95 23.24 -25.53
CA ARG A 665 -1.39 24.60 -25.57
C ARG A 665 -2.35 25.51 -26.31
N LEU A 666 -2.76 26.61 -25.67
CA LEU A 666 -3.68 27.59 -26.20
C LEU A 666 -2.94 28.92 -26.40
N GLU A 667 -2.98 29.46 -27.62
CA GLU A 667 -2.57 30.85 -27.90
C GLU A 667 -3.82 31.71 -28.09
N ASN A 668 -4.04 32.67 -27.20
CA ASN A 668 -5.30 33.37 -27.01
C ASN A 668 -5.29 34.79 -27.61
N ALA A 669 -6.42 35.17 -28.20
CA ALA A 669 -6.79 36.53 -28.54
C ALA A 669 -8.13 36.87 -27.86
N TYR A 670 -8.28 38.11 -27.40
CA TYR A 670 -9.43 38.54 -26.61
C TYR A 670 -10.09 39.79 -27.18
N GLN A 671 -11.40 39.89 -26.97
CA GLN A 671 -12.17 41.11 -27.20
C GLN A 671 -13.09 41.37 -26.01
N LEU A 672 -12.99 42.56 -25.41
CA LEU A 672 -13.81 43.00 -24.29
C LEU A 672 -15.09 43.67 -24.79
N ASN A 673 -16.19 43.43 -24.06
CA ASN A 673 -17.52 43.98 -24.30
C ASN A 673 -18.06 43.86 -25.74
N PRO A 674 -17.88 42.71 -26.45
CA PRO A 674 -18.56 42.52 -27.72
C PRO A 674 -20.08 42.41 -27.53
N SER A 675 -20.85 42.84 -28.52
CA SER A 675 -22.29 42.63 -28.54
C SER A 675 -22.56 41.12 -28.70
N LEU A 676 -23.20 40.51 -27.69
CA LEU A 676 -23.53 39.08 -27.65
C LEU A 676 -25.02 38.89 -27.34
N GLU A 677 -25.68 38.07 -28.15
CA GLU A 677 -27.10 37.76 -28.01
C GLU A 677 -27.33 36.63 -27.00
N ASP A 678 -28.46 36.66 -26.29
CA ASP A 678 -28.77 35.63 -25.28
C ASP A 678 -28.97 34.23 -25.88
N SER A 679 -29.40 34.16 -27.15
CA SER A 679 -29.55 32.91 -27.89
C SER A 679 -28.23 32.18 -28.13
N GLU A 680 -27.09 32.85 -28.03
CA GLU A 680 -25.77 32.22 -28.20
C GLU A 680 -25.37 31.32 -27.02
N PHE A 681 -26.07 31.44 -25.89
CA PHE A 681 -25.80 30.71 -24.64
C PHE A 681 -26.77 29.56 -24.40
N GLN A 682 -27.54 29.19 -25.43
CA GLN A 682 -28.41 28.03 -25.44
C GLN A 682 -28.10 27.21 -26.69
N PRO A 683 -28.19 25.88 -26.63
CA PRO A 683 -28.07 25.07 -27.83
C PRO A 683 -29.25 25.36 -28.77
N PRO A 684 -29.08 25.18 -30.10
CA PRO A 684 -30.17 25.35 -31.05
C PRO A 684 -31.37 24.47 -30.67
N ALA A 685 -32.60 24.95 -30.92
CA ALA A 685 -33.79 24.13 -30.77
C ALA A 685 -33.66 22.87 -31.64
N GLU A 686 -33.92 21.69 -31.07
CA GLU A 686 -33.90 20.44 -31.83
C GLU A 686 -34.92 20.56 -32.97
N GLY A 687 -34.46 20.44 -34.21
CA GLY A 687 -35.34 20.38 -35.36
C GLY A 687 -36.27 19.19 -35.18
N ARG A 688 -37.58 19.46 -35.18
CA ARG A 688 -38.62 18.41 -35.28
C ARG A 688 -38.54 17.67 -36.60
#